data_AF-A0A7J0CJR5-F1
#
_entry.id   AF-A0A7J0CJR5-F1
#
_cell.length_a   1.000
_cell.length_b   1.000
_cell.length_c   1.000
_cell.angle_alpha   90.00
_cell.angle_beta   90.00
_cell.angle_gamma   90.00
#
_symmetry.space_group_name_H-M   'P 1'
#
loop_
_entity.id
_entity.type
_entity.pdbx_description
1 polymer ?
#
loop_
_entity_poly.entity_id
_entity_poly.type
_entity_poly.pdbx_seq_one_letter_code
_entity_poly.pdbx_strand_id
1 'polypeptide(L)'
;MTTSPTTDVSDASELRHQLVEQLQTAKHIRSAAVERAFRTVPRHTFAPKTAVEAAYANDIVATRRRDDGTITSSISAPWLQADMLEAARLQPGHHVLEIGSGGYNAALIAELVGPAGHVTTLDIDPSVTERATCFLAEAGYGAVDVVTADAEHLPDEVVPAGGFDAIIVTVDTWDLPWIDALAEGGRLLAPLRLHGYHWAIGFTKAKGVLHSDEPLVVCGFVAMQGDGAWNRNRRTVPGTGVHLSWEDGTPLPVDQLTPALTGDPTVTRTGVTVGGQEPFDLLQLYLAGALPGFCRLEADPDSDHPLLNPPPPHWPAAAIVREASLARLTHQRINDGDDGKGRYEFVVHGYGDHGHRAAQEMAEHIEIWQRHHRSARCPLITARPAADHVPAGPVHAPHMFAKKHTHITVDWPTSPVTTAREPERANASALIYNDRGQYLLHLRDYFPGQIWEPGMWSLLGGGREPQDTTLDHTVRRELSEEAGLDLADLTPFGTEYATDDAGATVPIAIYTGRWNGDPRELQLTEGVMLAWFAPGDLHRLRIADTTSELVRRHAASLPTTRNEPASEEGRRTSPHGTVLNVVGVHLYLERPDGGVLLGLRHPSSAFAPSTWHALAGHCQQENAIACLIREAREEAGLRIERQDVELVHVVHHIDHAGDRPRLGLFFRARIWRGEPELREPDKCTQWKFWDPAALPDDLVPYTRTAIEGIQNGELYSETGWPA
;
A
#
# COMPACT_ATOMS: atom_id res chain seq x y z
N MET A 1 -16.42 -53.94 -8.76
CA MET A 1 -15.03 -53.45 -8.88
C MET A 1 -15.05 -52.26 -9.81
N THR A 2 -15.28 -51.07 -9.26
CA THR A 2 -15.17 -49.79 -9.97
C THR A 2 -13.73 -49.32 -9.81
N THR A 3 -12.98 -49.39 -10.90
CA THR A 3 -11.62 -48.88 -11.00
C THR A 3 -11.66 -47.35 -10.90
N SER A 4 -11.05 -46.79 -9.86
CA SER A 4 -10.72 -45.36 -9.80
C SER A 4 -9.86 -44.99 -11.02
N PRO A 5 -10.03 -43.79 -11.61
CA PRO A 5 -9.17 -43.36 -12.70
C PRO A 5 -7.77 -43.16 -12.15
N THR A 6 -6.79 -43.88 -12.70
CA THR A 6 -5.37 -43.56 -12.57
C THR A 6 -5.14 -42.20 -13.23
N THR A 7 -4.95 -41.15 -12.45
CA THR A 7 -4.49 -39.85 -12.91
C THR A 7 -3.12 -40.03 -13.56
N ASP A 8 -2.94 -39.59 -14.80
CA ASP A 8 -1.69 -39.78 -15.52
C ASP A 8 -0.60 -38.82 -14.98
N VAL A 9 0.66 -39.23 -15.03
CA VAL A 9 1.81 -38.44 -14.52
C VAL A 9 1.92 -37.10 -15.27
N SER A 10 1.45 -37.05 -16.53
CA SER A 10 1.32 -35.81 -17.31
C SER A 10 0.45 -34.76 -16.63
N ASP A 11 -0.69 -35.17 -16.07
CA ASP A 11 -1.69 -34.26 -15.51
C ASP A 11 -1.18 -33.65 -14.20
N ALA A 12 -0.50 -34.45 -13.38
CA ALA A 12 0.11 -34.00 -12.13
C ALA A 12 1.30 -33.04 -12.35
N SER A 13 2.01 -33.16 -13.49
CA SER A 13 3.07 -32.23 -13.89
C SER A 13 2.49 -30.91 -14.38
N GLU A 14 1.40 -30.95 -15.15
CA GLU A 14 0.75 -29.75 -15.67
C GLU A 14 0.17 -28.90 -14.52
N LEU A 15 -0.57 -29.53 -13.59
CA LEU A 15 -1.13 -28.85 -12.41
C LEU A 15 -0.06 -28.19 -11.55
N ARG A 16 1.12 -28.82 -11.43
CA ARG A 16 2.26 -28.25 -10.71
C ARG A 16 2.76 -26.97 -11.38
N HIS A 17 2.93 -26.98 -12.70
CA HIS A 17 3.38 -25.82 -13.45
C HIS A 17 2.37 -24.68 -13.40
N GLN A 18 1.07 -25.00 -13.52
CA GLN A 18 -0.01 -24.03 -13.37
C GLN A 18 -0.01 -23.37 -11.98
N LEU A 19 0.17 -24.16 -10.91
CA LEU A 19 0.31 -23.62 -9.56
C LEU A 19 1.48 -22.64 -9.46
N VAL A 20 2.65 -23.00 -10.02
CA VAL A 20 3.83 -22.12 -10.00
C VAL A 20 3.57 -20.81 -10.74
N GLU A 21 2.93 -20.86 -11.92
CA GLU A 21 2.57 -19.67 -12.69
C GLU A 21 1.59 -18.75 -11.94
N GLN A 22 0.62 -19.34 -11.22
CA GLN A 22 -0.29 -18.59 -10.35
C GLN A 22 0.48 -17.88 -9.22
N LEU A 23 1.40 -18.59 -8.55
CA LEU A 23 2.21 -18.03 -7.47
C LEU A 23 3.19 -16.95 -7.94
N GLN A 24 3.73 -17.07 -9.15
CA GLN A 24 4.55 -16.02 -9.78
C GLN A 24 3.73 -14.77 -10.13
N THR A 25 2.55 -14.97 -10.72
CA THR A 25 1.64 -13.87 -11.07
C THR A 25 1.22 -13.08 -9.82
N ALA A 26 0.97 -13.79 -8.72
CA ALA A 26 0.66 -13.20 -7.41
C ALA A 26 1.91 -12.69 -6.65
N LYS A 27 3.12 -12.87 -7.20
CA LYS A 27 4.42 -12.45 -6.63
C LYS A 27 4.83 -13.15 -5.33
N HIS A 28 4.28 -14.32 -5.04
CA HIS A 28 4.73 -15.18 -3.93
C HIS A 28 6.05 -15.89 -4.28
N ILE A 29 6.20 -16.35 -5.52
CA ILE A 29 7.48 -16.84 -6.06
C ILE A 29 8.16 -15.69 -6.81
N ARG A 30 9.38 -15.36 -6.40
CA ARG A 30 10.15 -14.18 -6.83
C ARG A 30 11.53 -14.55 -7.37
N SER A 31 12.10 -15.68 -6.95
CA SER A 31 13.42 -16.14 -7.34
C SER A 31 13.37 -17.42 -8.18
N ALA A 32 14.33 -17.55 -9.10
CA ALA A 32 14.47 -18.73 -9.95
C ALA A 32 14.78 -20.00 -9.13
N ALA A 33 15.41 -19.86 -7.96
CA ALA A 33 15.71 -20.98 -7.08
C ALA A 33 14.44 -21.58 -6.47
N VAL A 34 13.55 -20.74 -5.91
CA VAL A 34 12.25 -21.17 -5.35
C VAL A 34 11.34 -21.68 -6.46
N GLU A 35 11.30 -21.03 -7.62
CA GLU A 35 10.56 -21.53 -8.79
C GLU A 35 10.98 -22.96 -9.15
N ARG A 36 12.30 -23.19 -9.32
CA ARG A 36 12.84 -24.51 -9.65
C ARG A 36 12.43 -25.54 -8.60
N ALA A 37 12.58 -25.24 -7.31
CA ALA A 37 12.19 -26.16 -6.24
C ALA A 37 10.71 -26.57 -6.35
N PHE A 38 9.79 -25.60 -6.52
CA PHE A 38 8.36 -25.90 -6.67
C PHE A 38 8.01 -26.67 -7.95
N ARG A 39 8.72 -26.43 -9.05
CA ARG A 39 8.55 -27.22 -10.29
C ARG A 39 9.10 -28.65 -10.14
N THR A 40 10.14 -28.85 -9.33
CA THR A 40 10.74 -30.18 -9.13
C THR A 40 9.95 -31.05 -8.15
N VAL A 41 9.57 -30.53 -6.98
CA VAL A 41 9.03 -31.37 -5.90
C VAL A 41 7.56 -31.78 -6.16
N PRO A 42 7.23 -33.08 -6.21
CA PRO A 42 5.87 -33.54 -6.45
C PRO A 42 4.99 -33.41 -5.19
N ARG A 43 4.33 -32.26 -5.02
CA ARG A 43 3.47 -31.97 -3.85
C ARG A 43 2.43 -33.07 -3.55
N HIS A 44 1.83 -33.66 -4.58
CA HIS A 44 0.83 -34.72 -4.47
C HIS A 44 1.36 -36.01 -3.82
N THR A 45 2.65 -36.33 -3.93
CA THR A 45 3.27 -37.50 -3.27
C THR A 45 3.16 -37.42 -1.75
N PHE A 46 3.17 -36.21 -1.19
CA PHE A 46 3.05 -35.99 0.25
C PHE A 46 1.58 -36.01 0.75
N ALA A 47 0.61 -36.10 -0.16
CA ALA A 47 -0.83 -36.09 0.11
C ALA A 47 -1.58 -37.22 -0.63
N PRO A 48 -1.21 -38.50 -0.46
CA PRO A 48 -1.73 -39.60 -1.29
C PRO A 48 -3.22 -39.90 -1.12
N LYS A 49 -3.85 -39.38 -0.06
CA LYS A 49 -5.30 -39.53 0.21
C LYS A 49 -6.14 -38.39 -0.36
N THR A 50 -5.50 -37.41 -1.01
CA THR A 50 -6.13 -36.22 -1.57
C THR A 50 -6.10 -36.29 -3.09
N ALA A 51 -7.16 -35.81 -3.75
CA ALA A 51 -7.16 -35.69 -5.21
C ALA A 51 -5.99 -34.81 -5.69
N VAL A 52 -5.36 -35.16 -6.80
CA VAL A 52 -4.16 -34.47 -7.30
C VAL A 52 -4.43 -32.99 -7.54
N GLU A 53 -5.60 -32.66 -8.07
CA GLU A 53 -6.08 -31.30 -8.30
C GLU A 53 -6.16 -30.51 -6.99
N ALA A 54 -6.70 -31.13 -5.94
CA ALA A 54 -6.78 -30.51 -4.62
C ALA A 54 -5.40 -30.39 -3.95
N ALA A 55 -4.47 -31.31 -4.23
CA ALA A 55 -3.10 -31.20 -3.74
C ALA A 55 -2.34 -29.99 -4.35
N TYR A 56 -2.69 -29.58 -5.57
CA TYR A 56 -2.14 -28.39 -6.24
C TYR A 56 -3.03 -27.15 -6.17
N ALA A 57 -4.16 -27.21 -5.46
CA ALA A 57 -4.90 -26.00 -5.12
C ALA A 57 -4.05 -25.11 -4.20
N ASN A 58 -4.21 -23.79 -4.30
CA ASN A 58 -3.54 -22.84 -3.42
C ASN A 58 -4.19 -22.77 -2.02
N ASP A 59 -4.30 -23.94 -1.37
CA ASP A 59 -4.94 -24.12 -0.06
C ASP A 59 -4.19 -25.20 0.74
N ILE A 60 -4.54 -25.34 2.02
CA ILE A 60 -3.99 -26.36 2.90
C ILE A 60 -4.51 -27.75 2.53
N VAL A 61 -3.70 -28.77 2.82
CA VAL A 61 -4.15 -30.17 2.78
C VAL A 61 -4.03 -30.76 4.18
N ALA A 62 -5.16 -30.97 4.85
CA ALA A 62 -5.20 -31.59 6.17
C ALA A 62 -4.72 -33.05 6.09
N THR A 63 -3.65 -33.39 6.81
CA THR A 63 -3.08 -34.73 6.83
C THR A 63 -3.47 -35.50 8.10
N ARG A 64 -3.80 -34.78 9.18
CA ARG A 64 -4.24 -35.38 10.44
C ARG A 64 -5.27 -34.52 11.16
N ARG A 65 -6.23 -35.19 11.79
CA ARG A 65 -7.26 -34.60 12.65
C ARG A 65 -7.35 -35.36 13.96
N ARG A 66 -7.69 -34.65 15.04
CA ARG A 66 -8.14 -35.24 16.30
C ARG A 66 -9.60 -35.70 16.16
N ASP A 67 -10.06 -36.53 17.09
CA ASP A 67 -11.44 -37.05 17.14
C ASP A 67 -12.51 -35.97 17.18
N ASP A 68 -12.20 -34.79 17.72
CA ASP A 68 -13.08 -33.62 17.75
C ASP A 68 -13.11 -32.83 16.41
N GLY A 69 -12.39 -33.29 15.39
CA GLY A 69 -12.32 -32.68 14.06
C GLY A 69 -11.18 -31.66 13.88
N THR A 70 -10.48 -31.28 14.96
CA THR A 70 -9.40 -30.29 14.94
C THR A 70 -8.22 -30.79 14.09
N ILE A 71 -7.75 -29.96 13.16
CA ILE A 71 -6.56 -30.28 12.34
C ILE A 71 -5.32 -30.17 13.22
N THR A 72 -4.53 -31.25 13.29
CA THR A 72 -3.27 -31.29 14.06
C THR A 72 -2.03 -31.37 13.19
N SER A 73 -2.19 -31.68 11.90
CA SER A 73 -1.13 -31.60 10.89
C SER A 73 -1.75 -31.33 9.52
N SER A 74 -1.04 -30.55 8.71
CA SER A 74 -1.42 -30.22 7.35
C SER A 74 -0.19 -29.92 6.51
N ILE A 75 -0.30 -30.12 5.19
CA ILE A 75 0.59 -29.46 4.24
C ILE A 75 0.10 -28.03 4.08
N SER A 76 0.96 -27.06 4.41
CA SER A 76 0.64 -25.63 4.35
C SER A 76 0.29 -25.17 2.93
N ALA A 77 -0.45 -24.08 2.81
CA ALA A 77 -0.81 -23.53 1.51
C ALA A 77 0.44 -23.15 0.70
N PRO A 78 0.47 -23.42 -0.62
CA PRO A 78 1.65 -23.17 -1.46
C PRO A 78 2.17 -21.73 -1.40
N TRP A 79 1.26 -20.73 -1.41
CA TRP A 79 1.65 -19.32 -1.37
C TRP A 79 2.47 -18.96 -0.13
N LEU A 80 2.07 -19.47 1.04
CA LEU A 80 2.73 -19.17 2.31
C LEU A 80 4.08 -19.88 2.41
N GLN A 81 4.18 -21.12 1.91
CA GLN A 81 5.47 -21.80 1.82
C GLN A 81 6.43 -21.08 0.88
N ALA A 82 5.96 -20.59 -0.26
CA ALA A 82 6.77 -19.80 -1.19
C ALA A 82 7.28 -18.52 -0.52
N ASP A 83 6.40 -17.75 0.12
CA ASP A 83 6.79 -16.51 0.83
C ASP A 83 7.83 -16.78 1.92
N MET A 84 7.64 -17.84 2.71
CA MET A 84 8.58 -18.21 3.78
C MET A 84 9.93 -18.70 3.24
N LEU A 85 9.95 -19.45 2.13
CA LEU A 85 11.21 -19.92 1.50
C LEU A 85 11.97 -18.77 0.82
N GLU A 86 11.27 -17.82 0.19
CA GLU A 86 11.89 -16.59 -0.31
C GLU A 86 12.46 -15.76 0.83
N ALA A 87 11.69 -15.58 1.91
CA ALA A 87 12.15 -14.87 3.09
C ALA A 87 13.35 -15.57 3.74
N ALA A 88 13.46 -16.90 3.65
CA ALA A 88 14.56 -17.66 4.21
C ALA A 88 15.91 -17.40 3.53
N ARG A 89 15.92 -16.97 2.25
CA ARG A 89 17.14 -16.68 1.47
C ARG A 89 18.17 -17.82 1.49
N LEU A 90 17.69 -19.07 1.45
CA LEU A 90 18.54 -20.27 1.50
C LEU A 90 19.54 -20.30 0.34
N GLN A 91 20.77 -20.75 0.61
CA GLN A 91 21.82 -20.91 -0.39
C GLN A 91 22.29 -22.37 -0.48
N PRO A 92 22.89 -22.76 -1.61
CA PRO A 92 23.55 -24.05 -1.73
C PRO A 92 24.59 -24.26 -0.62
N GLY A 93 24.58 -25.43 0.02
CA GLY A 93 25.50 -25.77 1.11
C GLY A 93 24.99 -25.46 2.52
N HIS A 94 23.85 -24.78 2.67
CA HIS A 94 23.30 -24.47 3.99
C HIS A 94 22.86 -25.72 4.77
N HIS A 95 23.06 -25.67 6.09
CA HIS A 95 22.48 -26.58 7.08
C HIS A 95 21.18 -25.96 7.61
N VAL A 96 20.04 -26.61 7.34
CA VAL A 96 18.70 -26.08 7.64
C VAL A 96 17.94 -27.01 8.56
N LEU A 97 17.33 -26.42 9.59
CA LEU A 97 16.35 -27.10 10.45
C LEU A 97 14.94 -26.68 10.06
N GLU A 98 14.06 -27.66 9.84
CA GLU A 98 12.61 -27.47 9.80
C GLU A 98 11.98 -27.96 11.11
N ILE A 99 11.06 -27.18 11.67
CA ILE A 99 10.27 -27.52 12.86
C ILE A 99 8.79 -27.60 12.48
N GLY A 100 8.19 -28.79 12.57
CA GLY A 100 6.88 -29.13 12.03
C GLY A 100 7.01 -29.90 10.72
N SER A 101 7.01 -31.23 10.77
CA SER A 101 7.39 -32.03 9.61
C SER A 101 6.19 -32.38 8.72
N GLY A 102 6.13 -31.79 7.53
CA GLY A 102 5.18 -32.20 6.49
C GLY A 102 5.77 -33.15 5.44
N GLY A 103 7.10 -33.28 5.43
CA GLY A 103 7.90 -33.87 4.36
C GLY A 103 8.03 -32.97 3.12
N TYR A 104 6.92 -32.40 2.63
CA TYR A 104 6.91 -31.62 1.38
C TYR A 104 7.83 -30.39 1.45
N ASN A 105 7.77 -29.65 2.55
CA ASN A 105 8.56 -28.44 2.71
C ASN A 105 10.05 -28.76 2.92
N ALA A 106 10.39 -29.81 3.67
CA ALA A 106 11.76 -30.34 3.73
C ALA A 106 12.33 -30.70 2.35
N ALA A 107 11.52 -31.30 1.47
CA ALA A 107 11.94 -31.58 0.09
C ALA A 107 12.20 -30.29 -0.72
N LEU A 108 11.37 -29.26 -0.55
CA LEU A 108 11.62 -27.94 -1.16
C LEU A 108 12.92 -27.30 -0.63
N ILE A 109 13.17 -27.41 0.68
CA ILE A 109 14.41 -26.93 1.30
C ILE A 109 15.61 -27.69 0.73
N ALA A 110 15.52 -29.02 0.58
CA ALA A 110 16.57 -29.86 0.01
C ALA A 110 16.93 -29.44 -1.44
N GLU A 111 15.94 -29.09 -2.26
CA GLU A 111 16.18 -28.54 -3.60
C GLU A 111 16.91 -27.20 -3.61
N LEU A 112 16.73 -26.38 -2.57
CA LEU A 112 17.34 -25.05 -2.46
C LEU A 112 18.78 -25.12 -1.97
N VAL A 113 19.06 -25.94 -0.95
CA VAL A 113 20.41 -26.11 -0.39
C VAL A 113 21.27 -27.05 -1.22
N GLY A 114 20.65 -27.86 -2.09
CA GLY A 114 21.35 -28.75 -3.01
C GLY A 114 22.16 -29.85 -2.31
N PRO A 115 22.92 -30.63 -3.08
CA PRO A 115 23.60 -31.84 -2.58
C PRO A 115 24.76 -31.56 -1.61
N ALA A 116 25.22 -30.32 -1.52
CA ALA A 116 26.25 -29.90 -0.58
C ALA A 116 25.67 -29.40 0.76
N GLY A 117 24.36 -29.15 0.83
CA GLY A 117 23.68 -28.74 2.04
C GLY A 117 23.11 -29.92 2.81
N HIS A 118 22.51 -29.61 3.95
CA HIS A 118 21.93 -30.60 4.85
C HIS A 118 20.58 -30.12 5.37
N VAL A 119 19.58 -31.00 5.42
CA VAL A 119 18.25 -30.67 5.92
C VAL A 119 17.88 -31.64 7.03
N THR A 120 17.57 -31.09 8.19
CA THR A 120 16.94 -31.84 9.29
C THR A 120 15.51 -31.33 9.46
N THR A 121 14.53 -32.22 9.50
CA THR A 121 13.12 -31.90 9.74
C THR A 121 12.65 -32.62 11.00
N LEU A 122 11.95 -31.90 11.88
CA LEU A 122 11.63 -32.37 13.22
C LEU A 122 10.15 -32.20 13.51
N ASP A 123 9.52 -33.22 14.11
CA ASP A 123 8.15 -33.14 14.64
C ASP A 123 8.03 -33.94 15.95
N ILE A 124 7.09 -33.54 16.81
CA ILE A 124 6.85 -34.22 18.10
C ILE A 124 6.00 -35.48 17.94
N ASP A 125 5.16 -35.55 16.89
CA ASP A 125 4.25 -36.68 16.67
C ASP A 125 4.95 -37.77 15.81
N PRO A 126 5.19 -38.97 16.37
CA PRO A 126 5.84 -40.07 15.64
C PRO A 126 5.09 -40.45 14.35
N SER A 127 3.76 -40.33 14.31
CA SER A 127 2.98 -40.65 13.12
C SER A 127 3.21 -39.65 11.99
N VAL A 128 3.59 -38.41 12.32
CA VAL A 128 3.92 -37.36 11.37
C VAL A 128 5.32 -37.59 10.81
N THR A 129 6.30 -37.91 11.66
CA THR A 129 7.68 -38.20 11.23
C THR A 129 7.78 -39.50 10.43
N GLU A 130 7.11 -40.58 10.82
CA GLU A 130 7.05 -41.83 10.05
C GLU A 130 6.50 -41.58 8.62
N ARG A 131 5.46 -40.74 8.52
CA ARG A 131 4.87 -40.34 7.24
C ARG A 131 5.83 -39.51 6.40
N ALA A 132 6.52 -38.54 7.02
CA ALA A 132 7.51 -37.70 6.36
C ALA A 132 8.67 -38.56 5.81
N THR A 133 9.24 -39.46 6.61
CA THR A 133 10.30 -40.39 6.20
C THR A 133 9.91 -41.22 4.98
N CYS A 134 8.71 -41.80 4.99
CA CYS A 134 8.20 -42.60 3.88
C CYS A 134 8.11 -41.79 2.58
N PHE A 135 7.44 -40.63 2.61
CA PHE A 135 7.18 -39.85 1.39
C PHE A 135 8.40 -39.05 0.91
N LEU A 136 9.32 -38.66 1.81
CA LEU A 136 10.61 -38.12 1.41
C LEU A 136 11.40 -39.16 0.62
N ALA A 137 11.48 -40.41 1.11
CA ALA A 137 12.14 -41.49 0.38
C ALA A 137 11.48 -41.77 -0.97
N GLU A 138 10.14 -41.84 -1.03
CA GLU A 138 9.38 -42.04 -2.27
C GLU A 138 9.60 -40.91 -3.29
N ALA A 139 9.68 -39.66 -2.82
CA ALA A 139 9.93 -38.49 -3.67
C ALA A 139 11.40 -38.28 -4.06
N GLY A 140 12.33 -39.14 -3.59
CA GLY A 140 13.76 -39.06 -3.91
C GLY A 140 14.61 -38.22 -2.95
N TYR A 141 14.07 -37.81 -1.81
CA TYR A 141 14.70 -36.96 -0.79
C TYR A 141 15.08 -37.74 0.47
N GLY A 142 15.48 -39.01 0.33
CA GLY A 142 15.86 -39.87 1.46
C GLY A 142 17.13 -39.45 2.22
N ALA A 143 17.83 -38.39 1.77
CA ALA A 143 18.97 -37.79 2.46
C ALA A 143 18.57 -36.72 3.50
N VAL A 144 17.28 -36.37 3.58
CA VAL A 144 16.75 -35.49 4.63
C VAL A 144 16.65 -36.28 5.93
N ASP A 145 17.23 -35.74 7.01
CA ASP A 145 17.14 -36.36 8.33
C ASP A 145 15.81 -36.00 8.99
N VAL A 146 15.02 -37.03 9.33
CA VAL A 146 13.73 -36.86 10.02
C VAL A 146 13.89 -37.24 11.49
N VAL A 147 13.59 -36.30 12.39
CA VAL A 147 13.78 -36.45 13.84
C VAL A 147 12.44 -36.37 14.57
N THR A 148 12.17 -37.33 15.45
CA THR A 148 11.00 -37.29 16.35
C THR A 148 11.42 -36.74 17.70
N ALA A 149 11.09 -35.48 18.00
CA ALA A 149 11.44 -34.82 19.25
C ALA A 149 10.51 -33.63 19.54
N ASP A 150 10.45 -33.20 20.80
CA ASP A 150 9.86 -31.92 21.15
C ASP A 150 10.83 -30.81 20.75
N ALA A 151 10.40 -29.95 19.84
CA ALA A 151 11.23 -28.87 19.35
C ALA A 151 11.59 -27.83 20.42
N GLU A 152 10.84 -27.74 21.53
CA GLU A 152 11.22 -26.88 22.66
C GLU A 152 12.66 -27.14 23.13
N HIS A 153 13.12 -28.40 23.04
CA HIS A 153 14.46 -28.83 23.44
C HIS A 153 15.12 -29.62 22.30
N LEU A 154 15.84 -28.91 21.43
CA LEU A 154 16.56 -29.57 20.33
C LEU A 154 17.61 -30.55 20.89
N PRO A 155 17.67 -31.81 20.41
CA PRO A 155 18.73 -32.73 20.79
C PRO A 155 20.11 -32.20 20.36
N ASP A 156 21.11 -32.30 21.23
CA ASP A 156 22.46 -31.77 20.97
C ASP A 156 23.08 -32.38 19.69
N GLU A 157 22.82 -33.67 19.42
CA GLU A 157 23.29 -34.38 18.23
C GLU A 157 22.72 -33.85 16.91
N VAL A 158 21.61 -33.11 16.95
CA VAL A 158 20.95 -32.54 15.77
C VAL A 158 21.58 -31.21 15.38
N VAL A 159 22.14 -30.46 16.34
CA VAL A 159 22.68 -29.11 16.09
C VAL A 159 24.09 -29.23 15.48
N PRO A 160 24.31 -28.73 14.25
CA PRO A 160 25.63 -28.80 13.62
C PRO A 160 26.64 -27.91 14.34
N ALA A 161 27.92 -28.23 14.18
CA ALA A 161 29.00 -27.40 14.70
C ALA A 161 28.95 -26.00 14.08
N GLY A 162 28.69 -24.98 14.91
CA GLY A 162 28.51 -23.59 14.46
C GLY A 162 27.05 -23.13 14.34
N GLY A 163 26.08 -24.03 14.52
CA GLY A 163 24.65 -23.74 14.43
C GLY A 163 24.10 -23.86 13.00
N PHE A 164 22.78 -23.79 12.87
CA PHE A 164 22.08 -23.85 11.59
C PHE A 164 22.21 -22.54 10.81
N ASP A 165 22.39 -22.61 9.50
CA ASP A 165 22.34 -21.42 8.62
C ASP A 165 20.90 -20.88 8.51
N ALA A 166 19.90 -21.77 8.60
CA ALA A 166 18.51 -21.36 8.72
C ALA A 166 17.67 -22.31 9.58
N ILE A 167 16.66 -21.74 10.26
CA ILE A 167 15.62 -22.47 10.99
C ILE A 167 14.26 -22.01 10.45
N ILE A 168 13.46 -22.94 9.95
CA ILE A 168 12.13 -22.68 9.38
C ILE A 168 11.09 -23.41 10.23
N VAL A 169 10.21 -22.65 10.87
CA VAL A 169 9.14 -23.18 11.73
C VAL A 169 7.85 -23.20 10.93
N THR A 170 7.13 -24.31 10.91
CA THR A 170 5.89 -24.51 10.16
C THR A 170 4.71 -24.87 11.08
N VAL A 171 4.81 -24.42 12.33
CA VAL A 171 3.78 -24.50 13.37
C VAL A 171 3.59 -23.11 13.99
N ASP A 172 2.41 -22.85 14.55
CA ASP A 172 2.13 -21.63 15.30
C ASP A 172 2.90 -21.64 16.62
N THR A 173 3.98 -20.87 16.69
CA THR A 173 4.85 -20.78 17.87
C THR A 173 4.59 -19.51 18.67
N TRP A 174 4.69 -19.61 19.99
CA TRP A 174 4.57 -18.46 20.89
C TRP A 174 5.92 -17.85 21.29
N ASP A 175 7.01 -18.62 21.16
CA ASP A 175 8.35 -18.22 21.57
C ASP A 175 9.42 -18.83 20.66
N LEU A 176 10.68 -18.43 20.85
CA LEU A 176 11.82 -18.77 20.00
C LEU A 176 13.01 -19.31 20.84
N PRO A 177 12.96 -20.56 21.35
CA PRO A 177 14.07 -21.14 22.12
C PRO A 177 15.32 -21.43 21.27
N TRP A 178 15.21 -21.33 19.94
CA TRP A 178 16.25 -21.78 19.00
C TRP A 178 17.26 -20.70 18.60
N ILE A 179 17.25 -19.52 19.24
CA ILE A 179 18.17 -18.42 18.90
C ILE A 179 19.62 -18.91 18.97
N ASP A 180 19.98 -19.68 20.00
CA ASP A 180 21.36 -20.17 20.20
C ASP A 180 21.75 -21.28 19.23
N ALA A 181 20.78 -22.07 18.74
CA ALA A 181 21.01 -23.09 17.73
C ALA A 181 21.22 -22.50 16.32
N LEU A 182 20.86 -21.24 16.10
CA LEU A 182 21.07 -20.54 14.83
C LEU A 182 22.48 -19.95 14.75
N ALA A 183 23.15 -20.14 13.61
CA ALA A 183 24.43 -19.52 13.30
C ALA A 183 24.31 -17.97 13.25
N GLU A 184 25.40 -17.28 13.55
CA GLU A 184 25.49 -15.84 13.41
C GLU A 184 25.37 -15.44 11.92
N GLY A 185 24.52 -14.46 11.60
CA GLY A 185 24.14 -14.14 10.22
C GLY A 185 23.09 -15.10 9.62
N GLY A 186 22.73 -16.18 10.33
CA GLY A 186 21.70 -17.14 9.93
C GLY A 186 20.28 -16.55 9.95
N ARG A 187 19.34 -17.30 9.37
CA ARG A 187 17.95 -16.87 9.19
C ARG A 187 16.97 -17.71 10.00
N LEU A 188 16.09 -17.08 10.76
CA LEU A 188 14.99 -17.76 11.45
C LEU A 188 13.67 -17.27 10.90
N LEU A 189 12.82 -18.20 10.46
CA LEU A 189 11.50 -17.92 9.90
C LEU A 189 10.48 -18.60 10.79
N ALA A 190 9.64 -17.82 11.44
CA ALA A 190 8.67 -18.37 12.38
C ALA A 190 7.30 -17.71 12.25
N PRO A 191 6.21 -18.50 12.22
CA PRO A 191 4.87 -18.07 12.56
C PRO A 191 4.82 -17.75 14.06
N LEU A 192 5.17 -16.51 14.42
CA LEU A 192 5.22 -16.05 15.79
C LEU A 192 3.88 -15.45 16.21
N ARG A 193 3.33 -15.96 17.31
CA ARG A 193 2.15 -15.41 17.95
C ARG A 193 2.49 -14.12 18.68
N LEU A 194 1.85 -13.03 18.27
CA LEU A 194 1.90 -11.73 18.95
C LEU A 194 0.48 -11.21 19.15
N HIS A 195 0.04 -11.23 20.41
CA HIS A 195 -1.27 -10.78 20.90
C HIS A 195 -2.45 -11.29 20.07
N GLY A 196 -2.56 -12.61 19.91
CA GLY A 196 -3.70 -13.26 19.25
C GLY A 196 -3.64 -13.30 17.71
N TYR A 197 -2.61 -12.71 17.10
CA TYR A 197 -2.27 -12.93 15.69
C TYR A 197 -1.05 -13.79 15.53
N HIS A 198 -0.99 -14.46 14.40
CA HIS A 198 0.16 -15.25 13.97
C HIS A 198 0.81 -14.53 12.81
N TRP A 199 2.07 -14.20 12.96
CA TRP A 199 2.85 -13.46 11.99
C TRP A 199 3.94 -14.38 11.49
N ALA A 200 3.97 -14.69 10.20
CA ALA A 200 5.18 -15.23 9.60
C ALA A 200 6.21 -14.09 9.55
N ILE A 201 7.25 -14.21 10.36
CA ILE A 201 8.32 -13.22 10.48
C ILE A 201 9.63 -13.88 10.06
N GLY A 202 10.37 -13.19 9.19
CA GLY A 202 11.74 -13.55 8.87
C GLY A 202 12.74 -12.70 9.62
N PHE A 203 13.67 -13.35 10.32
CA PHE A 203 14.71 -12.74 11.13
C PHE A 203 16.10 -13.03 10.57
N THR A 204 17.02 -12.10 10.76
CA THR A 204 18.47 -12.29 10.62
C THR A 204 19.12 -12.19 12.00
N LYS A 205 19.96 -13.15 12.37
CA LYS A 205 20.70 -13.11 13.64
C LYS A 205 21.92 -12.20 13.51
N ALA A 206 22.01 -11.21 14.40
CA ALA A 206 23.16 -10.32 14.54
C ALA A 206 23.51 -10.13 16.02
N LYS A 207 24.75 -10.45 16.41
CA LYS A 207 25.30 -10.36 17.77
C LYS A 207 24.41 -11.05 18.80
N GLY A 208 23.93 -12.25 18.49
CA GLY A 208 23.04 -13.01 19.38
C GLY A 208 21.58 -12.54 19.41
N VAL A 209 21.20 -11.54 18.62
CA VAL A 209 19.86 -10.96 18.59
C VAL A 209 19.22 -11.17 17.22
N LEU A 210 17.92 -11.49 17.19
CA LEU A 210 17.18 -11.63 15.94
C LEU A 210 16.56 -10.28 15.54
N HIS A 211 16.73 -9.88 14.28
CA HIS A 211 16.14 -8.67 13.72
C HIS A 211 15.31 -8.99 12.48
N SER A 212 14.05 -8.52 12.44
CA SER A 212 13.22 -8.68 11.25
C SER A 212 13.65 -7.72 10.15
N ASP A 213 13.69 -8.18 8.91
CA ASP A 213 14.08 -7.37 7.75
C ASP A 213 13.12 -7.44 6.55
N GLU A 214 12.00 -8.15 6.72
CA GLU A 214 10.96 -8.34 5.71
C GLU A 214 9.57 -7.90 6.25
N PRO A 215 8.59 -7.61 5.38
CA PRO A 215 7.21 -7.36 5.80
C PRO A 215 6.61 -8.53 6.59
N LEU A 216 5.83 -8.23 7.63
CA LEU A 216 5.12 -9.26 8.40
C LEU A 216 3.93 -9.78 7.60
N VAL A 217 3.76 -11.10 7.57
CA VAL A 217 2.62 -11.74 6.89
C VAL A 217 1.71 -12.37 7.94
N VAL A 218 0.45 -11.92 8.02
CA VAL A 218 -0.55 -12.59 8.86
C VAL A 218 -0.85 -13.96 8.26
N CYS A 219 -0.79 -14.99 9.09
CA CYS A 219 -0.92 -16.38 8.65
C CYS A 219 -1.69 -17.24 9.66
N GLY A 220 -1.90 -18.51 9.32
CA GLY A 220 -2.49 -19.51 10.20
C GLY A 220 -1.74 -20.82 10.08
N PHE A 221 -1.41 -21.43 11.22
CA PHE A 221 -0.72 -22.71 11.32
C PHE A 221 -1.37 -23.58 12.39
N VAL A 222 -1.11 -24.88 12.34
CA VAL A 222 -1.45 -25.78 13.44
C VAL A 222 -0.67 -25.38 14.70
N ALA A 223 -1.31 -25.48 15.87
CA ALA A 223 -0.70 -25.06 17.13
C ALA A 223 0.55 -25.87 17.48
N MET A 224 1.60 -25.20 17.95
CA MET A 224 2.74 -25.85 18.61
C MET A 224 2.24 -26.74 19.77
N GLN A 225 2.82 -27.93 19.87
CA GLN A 225 2.54 -28.91 20.92
C GLN A 225 3.78 -29.11 21.79
N GLY A 226 3.64 -29.85 22.89
CA GLY A 226 4.75 -30.10 23.81
C GLY A 226 5.00 -28.98 24.81
N ASP A 227 6.23 -28.88 25.30
CA ASP A 227 6.63 -27.91 26.34
C ASP A 227 6.62 -26.45 25.85
N GLY A 228 6.69 -26.26 24.52
CA GLY A 228 6.55 -24.97 23.85
C GLY A 228 5.10 -24.59 23.53
N ALA A 229 4.12 -25.43 23.87
CA ALA A 229 2.71 -25.15 23.63
C ALA A 229 2.22 -23.97 24.47
N TRP A 230 1.54 -23.01 23.82
CA TRP A 230 0.93 -21.89 24.52
C TRP A 230 -0.52 -22.16 24.89
N ASN A 231 -0.83 -21.99 26.18
CA ASN A 231 -2.19 -22.08 26.69
C ASN A 231 -2.80 -20.69 26.78
N ARG A 232 -3.88 -20.48 26.01
CA ARG A 232 -4.59 -19.20 26.00
C ARG A 232 -5.13 -18.86 27.37
N ASN A 233 -4.79 -17.69 27.87
CA ASN A 233 -5.25 -17.22 29.17
C ASN A 233 -6.67 -16.62 29.09
N ARG A 234 -7.66 -17.48 28.83
CA ARG A 234 -9.07 -17.11 28.63
C ARG A 234 -9.81 -17.04 29.98
N ARG A 235 -10.58 -15.97 30.16
CA ARG A 235 -11.55 -15.79 31.25
C ARG A 235 -12.93 -15.55 30.66
N THR A 236 -13.95 -16.12 31.29
CA THR A 236 -15.34 -15.95 30.89
C THR A 236 -16.00 -14.97 31.86
N VAL A 237 -16.62 -13.93 31.32
CA VAL A 237 -17.43 -13.01 32.11
C VAL A 237 -18.71 -13.77 32.54
N PRO A 238 -19.00 -13.88 33.86
CA PRO A 238 -20.11 -14.68 34.33
C PRO A 238 -21.46 -14.25 33.76
N GLY A 239 -22.20 -15.21 33.21
CA GLY A 239 -23.59 -15.02 32.76
C GLY A 239 -23.78 -14.23 31.47
N THR A 240 -22.71 -13.85 30.75
CA THR A 240 -22.81 -13.03 29.54
C THR A 240 -22.41 -13.74 28.24
N GLY A 241 -21.76 -14.90 28.32
CA GLY A 241 -21.20 -15.59 27.15
C GLY A 241 -20.01 -14.85 26.50
N VAL A 242 -19.46 -13.82 27.17
CA VAL A 242 -18.30 -13.05 26.71
C VAL A 242 -17.03 -13.64 27.29
N HIS A 243 -16.00 -13.77 26.45
CA HIS A 243 -14.69 -14.28 26.83
C HIS A 243 -13.61 -13.27 26.50
N LEU A 244 -12.70 -13.08 27.45
CA LEU A 244 -11.53 -12.22 27.31
C LEU A 244 -10.28 -13.07 27.43
N SER A 245 -9.29 -12.85 26.57
CA SER A 245 -8.01 -13.54 26.64
C SER A 245 -6.84 -12.57 26.58
N TRP A 246 -5.88 -12.77 27.48
CA TRP A 246 -4.64 -12.01 27.54
C TRP A 246 -3.49 -12.93 27.12
N GLU A 247 -2.55 -12.38 26.35
CA GLU A 247 -1.35 -13.12 25.98
C GLU A 247 -0.24 -12.94 27.01
N ASP A 248 -0.06 -11.71 27.47
CA ASP A 248 0.96 -11.32 28.42
C ASP A 248 0.33 -10.78 29.72
N GLY A 249 1.08 -10.84 30.83
CA GLY A 249 0.67 -10.30 32.12
C GLY A 249 -0.24 -11.22 32.96
N THR A 250 -0.61 -10.74 34.15
CA THR A 250 -1.55 -11.46 35.02
C THR A 250 -2.98 -11.18 34.55
N PRO A 251 -3.82 -12.21 34.32
CA PRO A 251 -5.21 -12.02 33.95
C PRO A 251 -5.94 -11.15 34.94
N LEU A 252 -6.67 -10.18 34.42
CA LEU A 252 -7.53 -9.34 35.24
C LEU A 252 -8.79 -10.13 35.65
N PRO A 253 -9.31 -9.95 36.87
CA PRO A 253 -10.63 -10.45 37.25
C PRO A 253 -11.69 -9.89 36.30
N VAL A 254 -12.58 -10.77 35.81
CA VAL A 254 -13.61 -10.38 34.83
C VAL A 254 -15.02 -10.35 35.43
N ASP A 255 -15.21 -10.85 36.65
CA ASP A 255 -16.52 -10.92 37.31
C ASP A 255 -17.15 -9.53 37.48
N GLN A 256 -16.31 -8.52 37.71
CA GLN A 256 -16.72 -7.13 37.84
C GLN A 256 -17.21 -6.49 36.54
N LEU A 257 -17.02 -7.14 35.39
CA LEU A 257 -17.49 -6.64 34.08
C LEU A 257 -18.94 -7.02 33.79
N THR A 258 -19.54 -7.96 34.53
CA THR A 258 -20.93 -8.38 34.28
C THR A 258 -21.91 -7.20 34.25
N PRO A 259 -21.89 -6.24 35.20
CA PRO A 259 -22.78 -5.08 35.14
C PRO A 259 -22.50 -4.18 33.93
N ALA A 260 -21.23 -4.00 33.56
CA ALA A 260 -20.81 -3.13 32.47
C ALA A 260 -21.40 -3.54 31.11
N LEU A 261 -21.62 -4.84 30.91
CA LEU A 261 -22.11 -5.43 29.67
C LEU A 261 -23.65 -5.42 29.53
N THR A 262 -24.37 -4.90 30.54
CA THR A 262 -25.86 -4.83 30.51
C THR A 262 -26.41 -3.52 29.96
N GLY A 263 -25.60 -2.45 29.92
CA GLY A 263 -26.00 -1.13 29.43
C GLY A 263 -25.59 -0.85 27.99
N ASP A 264 -26.16 0.21 27.41
CA ASP A 264 -25.77 0.68 26.07
C ASP A 264 -24.32 1.19 26.06
N PRO A 265 -23.54 0.89 25.00
CA PRO A 265 -22.18 1.40 24.89
C PRO A 265 -22.16 2.90 24.65
N THR A 266 -21.16 3.54 25.24
CA THR A 266 -20.65 4.82 24.74
C THR A 266 -19.91 4.61 23.42
N VAL A 267 -20.13 5.48 22.44
CA VAL A 267 -19.56 5.35 21.10
C VAL A 267 -18.59 6.49 20.84
N THR A 268 -17.32 6.16 20.62
CA THR A 268 -16.28 7.12 20.24
C THR A 268 -15.92 6.92 18.77
N ARG A 269 -16.22 7.93 17.94
CA ARG A 269 -15.82 7.99 16.53
C ARG A 269 -14.39 8.48 16.42
N THR A 270 -13.58 7.82 15.60
CA THR A 270 -12.14 8.16 15.44
C THR A 270 -11.89 9.06 14.23
N GLY A 271 -12.82 9.13 13.29
CA GLY A 271 -12.61 9.75 11.98
C GLY A 271 -11.60 9.02 11.08
N VAL A 272 -10.96 7.95 11.57
CA VAL A 272 -9.97 7.17 10.82
C VAL A 272 -10.68 6.15 9.95
N THR A 273 -10.49 6.27 8.63
CA THR A 273 -11.17 5.39 7.67
C THR A 273 -10.25 4.32 7.07
N VAL A 274 -10.81 3.18 6.70
CA VAL A 274 -10.13 2.06 6.05
C VAL A 274 -10.95 1.55 4.87
N GLY A 275 -10.29 1.18 3.77
CA GLY A 275 -10.94 0.54 2.63
C GLY A 275 -11.44 -0.87 2.97
N GLY A 276 -12.48 -1.36 2.29
CA GLY A 276 -13.09 -2.65 2.62
C GLY A 276 -12.20 -3.89 2.44
N GLN A 277 -11.08 -3.77 1.72
CA GLN A 277 -10.06 -4.82 1.58
C GLN A 277 -8.68 -4.35 2.03
N GLU A 278 -8.59 -3.18 2.69
CA GLU A 278 -7.34 -2.68 3.20
C GLU A 278 -7.01 -3.38 4.53
N PRO A 279 -5.85 -4.07 4.64
CA PRO A 279 -5.48 -4.75 5.87
C PRO A 279 -5.18 -3.74 6.98
N PHE A 280 -5.60 -4.05 8.20
CA PHE A 280 -5.36 -3.22 9.38
C PHE A 280 -4.79 -4.02 10.56
N ASP A 281 -4.21 -5.19 10.29
CA ASP A 281 -3.62 -6.07 11.29
C ASP A 281 -2.50 -5.38 12.09
N LEU A 282 -1.75 -4.47 11.44
CA LEU A 282 -0.72 -3.68 12.10
C LEU A 282 -1.29 -2.71 13.14
N LEU A 283 -2.50 -2.16 12.95
CA LEU A 283 -3.16 -1.35 13.98
C LEU A 283 -3.38 -2.19 15.24
N GLN A 284 -3.77 -3.44 15.08
CA GLN A 284 -4.04 -4.32 16.21
C GLN A 284 -2.77 -4.68 16.99
N LEU A 285 -1.66 -4.97 16.29
CA LEU A 285 -0.36 -5.19 16.91
C LEU A 285 0.14 -3.94 17.63
N TYR A 286 -0.08 -2.76 17.03
CA TYR A 286 0.25 -1.48 17.65
C TYR A 286 -0.54 -1.28 18.95
N LEU A 287 -1.86 -1.43 18.92
CA LEU A 287 -2.73 -1.30 20.10
C LEU A 287 -2.33 -2.28 21.20
N ALA A 288 -1.95 -3.50 20.84
CA ALA A 288 -1.50 -4.51 21.80
C ALA A 288 -0.25 -4.09 22.58
N GLY A 289 0.71 -3.45 21.92
CA GLY A 289 1.91 -2.94 22.58
C GLY A 289 1.75 -1.57 23.24
N ALA A 290 0.79 -0.76 22.76
CA ALA A 290 0.59 0.61 23.24
C ALA A 290 -0.35 0.71 24.44
N LEU A 291 -1.33 -0.19 24.54
CA LEU A 291 -2.39 -0.13 25.55
C LEU A 291 -2.19 -1.21 26.63
N PRO A 292 -1.85 -0.84 27.87
CA PRO A 292 -1.87 -1.77 29.00
C PRO A 292 -3.23 -2.43 29.15
N GLY A 293 -3.27 -3.71 29.54
CA GLY A 293 -4.53 -4.44 29.71
C GLY A 293 -5.27 -4.77 28.40
N PHE A 294 -4.61 -4.64 27.24
CA PHE A 294 -5.11 -5.14 25.96
C PHE A 294 -5.44 -6.62 26.04
N CYS A 295 -6.60 -6.99 25.51
CA CYS A 295 -7.10 -8.35 25.45
C CYS A 295 -7.87 -8.62 24.16
N ARG A 296 -8.03 -9.90 23.87
CA ARG A 296 -8.88 -10.42 22.79
C ARG A 296 -10.24 -10.77 23.34
N LEU A 297 -11.28 -10.22 22.72
CA LEU A 297 -12.68 -10.42 23.08
C LEU A 297 -13.38 -11.31 22.06
N GLU A 298 -14.05 -12.33 22.59
CA GLU A 298 -14.89 -13.28 21.86
C GLU A 298 -16.23 -13.42 22.58
N ALA A 299 -17.24 -13.97 21.89
CA ALA A 299 -18.44 -14.47 22.54
C ALA A 299 -18.90 -15.79 21.96
N ASP A 300 -19.79 -16.45 22.69
CA ASP A 300 -20.39 -17.70 22.27
C ASP A 300 -21.12 -17.56 20.93
N PRO A 301 -20.99 -18.52 20.00
CA PRO A 301 -21.55 -18.45 18.64
C PRO A 301 -23.07 -18.22 18.58
N ASP A 302 -23.79 -18.72 19.60
CA ASP A 302 -25.25 -18.65 19.73
C ASP A 302 -25.72 -17.49 20.61
N SER A 303 -24.80 -16.61 21.03
CA SER A 303 -25.17 -15.42 21.79
C SER A 303 -25.71 -14.36 20.83
N ASP A 304 -27.03 -14.15 20.85
CA ASP A 304 -27.74 -13.03 20.19
C ASP A 304 -27.41 -11.68 20.86
N HIS A 305 -26.19 -11.53 21.38
CA HIS A 305 -25.82 -10.41 22.21
C HIS A 305 -25.55 -9.18 21.32
N PRO A 306 -26.35 -8.09 21.43
CA PRO A 306 -26.15 -6.87 20.64
C PRO A 306 -24.78 -6.19 20.87
N LEU A 307 -23.99 -6.68 21.84
CA LEU A 307 -22.61 -6.28 22.11
C LEU A 307 -21.67 -6.61 20.94
N LEU A 308 -21.98 -7.60 20.13
CA LEU A 308 -21.09 -8.18 19.14
C LEU A 308 -21.89 -8.51 17.88
N ASN A 309 -22.00 -7.55 16.97
CA ASN A 309 -22.17 -7.91 15.57
C ASN A 309 -20.84 -8.59 15.18
N PRO A 310 -20.78 -9.94 15.14
CA PRO A 310 -19.58 -10.65 15.52
C PRO A 310 -18.46 -10.39 14.51
N PRO A 311 -17.21 -10.29 14.96
CA PRO A 311 -16.11 -10.45 14.03
C PRO A 311 -16.14 -11.90 13.50
N PRO A 312 -15.53 -12.20 12.34
CA PRO A 312 -15.45 -13.57 11.83
C PRO A 312 -14.94 -14.52 12.94
N PRO A 313 -15.38 -15.79 12.99
CA PRO A 313 -15.04 -16.75 14.07
C PRO A 313 -13.53 -16.94 14.33
N HIS A 314 -12.68 -16.48 13.42
CA HIS A 314 -11.23 -16.61 13.46
C HIS A 314 -10.50 -15.30 13.83
N TRP A 315 -11.24 -14.22 14.15
CA TRP A 315 -10.69 -12.88 14.34
C TRP A 315 -11.21 -12.22 15.63
N PRO A 316 -10.67 -12.53 16.82
CA PRO A 316 -11.18 -11.95 18.06
C PRO A 316 -10.98 -10.42 18.11
N ALA A 317 -11.98 -9.70 18.63
CA ALA A 317 -11.96 -8.25 18.67
C ALA A 317 -10.87 -7.71 19.62
N ALA A 318 -10.20 -6.63 19.24
CA ALA A 318 -9.33 -5.89 20.16
C ALA A 318 -10.17 -5.19 21.23
N ALA A 319 -9.76 -5.37 22.48
CA ALA A 319 -10.38 -4.70 23.62
C ALA A 319 -9.34 -4.30 24.66
N ILE A 320 -9.70 -3.36 25.54
CA ILE A 320 -8.96 -3.04 26.75
C ILE A 320 -9.90 -3.07 27.94
N VAL A 321 -9.39 -3.54 29.07
CA VAL A 321 -10.12 -3.52 30.35
C VAL A 321 -9.53 -2.44 31.25
N ARG A 322 -10.39 -1.63 31.87
CA ARG A 322 -10.06 -0.62 32.87
C ARG A 322 -11.01 -0.81 34.04
N GLU A 323 -10.51 -1.39 35.14
CA GLU A 323 -11.32 -1.70 36.32
C GLU A 323 -12.59 -2.48 35.93
N ALA A 324 -13.79 -1.98 36.28
CA ALA A 324 -15.09 -2.56 35.93
C ALA A 324 -15.64 -2.02 34.60
N SER A 325 -14.79 -1.57 33.68
CA SER A 325 -15.16 -1.04 32.36
C SER A 325 -14.32 -1.67 31.25
N LEU A 326 -14.87 -1.68 30.04
CA LEU A 326 -14.31 -2.33 28.87
C LEU A 326 -14.47 -1.43 27.65
N ALA A 327 -13.45 -1.31 26.81
CA ALA A 327 -13.60 -0.70 25.48
C ALA A 327 -13.18 -1.69 24.40
N ARG A 328 -13.93 -1.75 23.29
CA ARG A 328 -13.61 -2.60 22.14
C ARG A 328 -13.55 -1.82 20.84
N LEU A 329 -12.62 -2.19 19.97
CA LEU A 329 -12.53 -1.70 18.60
C LEU A 329 -13.62 -2.36 17.74
N THR A 330 -14.24 -1.55 16.88
CA THR A 330 -15.16 -1.98 15.83
C THR A 330 -14.95 -1.14 14.58
N HIS A 331 -15.65 -1.46 13.51
CA HIS A 331 -15.66 -0.65 12.30
C HIS A 331 -17.08 -0.51 11.76
N GLN A 332 -17.42 0.69 11.28
CA GLN A 332 -18.74 1.00 10.76
C GLN A 332 -18.64 1.46 9.31
N ARG A 333 -19.46 0.88 8.43
CA ARG A 333 -19.51 1.30 7.02
C ARG A 333 -20.02 2.74 6.92
N ILE A 334 -19.30 3.57 6.17
CA ILE A 334 -19.63 4.97 5.92
C ILE A 334 -20.27 5.13 4.53
N ASN A 335 -19.70 4.50 3.51
CA ASN A 335 -20.18 4.53 2.13
C ASN A 335 -19.64 3.34 1.30
N ASP A 336 -19.92 3.32 0.00
CA ASP A 336 -19.52 2.25 -0.93
C ASP A 336 -18.04 2.29 -1.35
N GLY A 337 -17.29 3.36 -1.04
CA GLY A 337 -15.90 3.53 -1.47
C GLY A 337 -15.74 3.74 -2.98
N ASP A 338 -14.57 4.21 -3.40
CA ASP A 338 -14.27 4.48 -4.83
C ASP A 338 -14.13 3.20 -5.65
N ASP A 339 -13.82 2.08 -5.00
CA ASP A 339 -13.64 0.75 -5.60
C ASP A 339 -14.89 -0.14 -5.48
N GLY A 340 -15.99 0.40 -4.93
CA GLY A 340 -17.23 -0.34 -4.66
C GLY A 340 -17.11 -1.37 -3.54
N LYS A 341 -15.97 -1.46 -2.82
CA LYS A 341 -15.73 -2.45 -1.76
C LYS A 341 -16.09 -1.95 -0.36
N GLY A 342 -16.60 -0.73 -0.26
CA GLY A 342 -16.98 -0.07 0.97
C GLY A 342 -15.83 0.70 1.61
N ARG A 343 -16.18 1.79 2.29
CA ARG A 343 -15.29 2.53 3.19
C ARG A 343 -15.84 2.44 4.61
N TYR A 344 -14.98 2.16 5.57
CA TYR A 344 -15.34 1.93 6.96
C TYR A 344 -14.59 2.92 7.87
N GLU A 345 -15.21 3.33 8.97
CA GLU A 345 -14.56 4.09 10.05
C GLU A 345 -14.22 3.15 11.19
N PHE A 346 -13.04 3.29 11.78
CA PHE A 346 -12.79 2.69 13.10
C PHE A 346 -13.62 3.42 14.16
N VAL A 347 -14.33 2.65 14.97
CA VAL A 347 -15.19 3.16 16.04
C VAL A 347 -14.87 2.37 17.31
N VAL A 348 -14.87 3.01 18.47
CA VAL A 348 -14.62 2.33 19.74
C VAL A 348 -15.89 2.37 20.58
N HIS A 349 -16.32 1.20 21.07
CA HIS A 349 -17.46 1.07 21.97
C HIS A 349 -16.98 0.85 23.41
N GLY A 350 -17.36 1.74 24.32
CA GLY A 350 -17.04 1.68 25.75
C GLY A 350 -18.23 1.26 26.61
N TYR A 351 -18.02 0.27 27.48
CA TYR A 351 -19.00 -0.35 28.37
C TYR A 351 -18.67 -0.09 29.84
N GLY A 352 -19.70 0.07 30.67
CA GLY A 352 -19.59 0.40 32.09
C GLY A 352 -19.44 1.89 32.38
N ASP A 353 -19.50 2.26 33.66
CA ASP A 353 -19.55 3.65 34.13
C ASP A 353 -18.40 4.53 33.63
N HIS A 354 -17.22 3.92 33.40
CA HIS A 354 -16.02 4.58 32.89
C HIS A 354 -15.63 4.11 31.48
N GLY A 355 -16.52 3.41 30.78
CA GLY A 355 -16.29 2.90 29.42
C GLY A 355 -15.90 3.97 28.43
N HIS A 356 -16.45 5.18 28.55
CA HIS A 356 -16.12 6.33 27.69
C HIS A 356 -14.64 6.73 27.76
N ARG A 357 -14.01 6.62 28.94
CA ARG A 357 -12.58 6.95 29.11
C ARG A 357 -11.70 5.93 28.42
N ALA A 358 -12.01 4.64 28.60
CA ALA A 358 -11.31 3.56 27.91
C ALA A 358 -11.50 3.65 26.39
N ALA A 359 -12.70 4.04 25.93
CA ALA A 359 -12.97 4.22 24.51
C ALA A 359 -12.18 5.38 23.90
N GLN A 360 -12.09 6.51 24.63
CA GLN A 360 -11.29 7.65 24.23
C GLN A 360 -9.79 7.32 24.20
N GLU A 361 -9.25 6.64 25.22
CA GLU A 361 -7.85 6.21 25.26
C GLU A 361 -7.48 5.36 24.03
N MET A 362 -8.31 4.36 23.69
CA MET A 362 -8.09 3.55 22.49
C MET A 362 -8.19 4.37 21.20
N ALA A 363 -9.15 5.30 21.11
CA ALA A 363 -9.32 6.18 19.96
C ALA A 363 -8.09 7.08 19.73
N GLU A 364 -7.54 7.68 20.80
CA GLU A 364 -6.32 8.47 20.75
C GLU A 364 -5.14 7.66 20.18
N HIS A 365 -4.99 6.40 20.59
CA HIS A 365 -3.97 5.52 20.03
C HIS A 365 -4.20 5.14 18.56
N ILE A 366 -5.45 4.98 18.11
CA ILE A 366 -5.78 4.76 16.68
C ILE A 366 -5.36 5.99 15.85
N GLU A 367 -5.59 7.20 16.36
CA GLU A 367 -5.15 8.43 15.70
C GLU A 367 -3.61 8.56 15.66
N ILE A 368 -2.92 8.20 16.75
CA ILE A 368 -1.44 8.17 16.79
C ILE A 368 -0.92 7.20 15.73
N TRP A 369 -1.48 5.99 15.66
CA TRP A 369 -1.12 5.00 14.64
C TRP A 369 -1.37 5.53 13.22
N GLN A 370 -2.54 6.11 12.97
CA GLN A 370 -2.88 6.73 11.68
C GLN A 370 -1.85 7.80 11.27
N ARG A 371 -1.47 8.66 12.22
CA ARG A 371 -0.61 9.82 11.97
C ARG A 371 0.85 9.43 11.76
N HIS A 372 1.33 8.44 12.52
CA HIS A 372 2.78 8.17 12.62
C HIS A 372 3.20 6.82 12.05
N HIS A 373 2.33 5.82 11.98
CA HIS A 373 2.75 4.43 11.75
C HIS A 373 2.06 3.74 10.58
N ARG A 374 0.83 4.13 10.21
CA ARG A 374 0.05 3.47 9.15
C ARG A 374 0.74 3.46 7.78
N SER A 375 1.46 4.52 7.44
CA SER A 375 2.17 4.63 6.14
C SER A 375 3.58 4.04 6.15
N ALA A 376 4.06 3.55 7.29
CA ALA A 376 5.41 2.98 7.39
C ALA A 376 5.44 1.60 6.73
N ARG A 377 6.57 1.24 6.11
CA ARG A 377 6.68 -0.01 5.32
C ARG A 377 6.45 -1.28 6.15
N CYS A 378 6.90 -1.31 7.40
CA CYS A 378 6.73 -2.42 8.36
C CYS A 378 7.36 -2.05 9.72
N PRO A 379 6.81 -2.46 10.88
CA PRO A 379 7.53 -2.38 12.14
C PRO A 379 8.77 -3.29 12.17
N LEU A 380 9.82 -2.87 12.87
CA LEU A 380 11.01 -3.67 13.14
C LEU A 380 10.78 -4.50 14.41
N ILE A 381 10.77 -5.82 14.26
CA ILE A 381 10.67 -6.76 15.37
C ILE A 381 12.07 -7.26 15.73
N THR A 382 12.42 -7.12 17.00
CA THR A 382 13.67 -7.65 17.54
C THR A 382 13.37 -8.69 18.62
N ALA A 383 13.96 -9.87 18.54
CA ALA A 383 13.87 -10.90 19.59
C ALA A 383 15.22 -11.09 20.27
N ARG A 384 15.25 -10.88 21.60
CA ARG A 384 16.44 -11.08 22.44
C ARG A 384 16.24 -12.26 23.38
N PRO A 385 17.26 -13.10 23.63
CA PRO A 385 17.19 -14.10 24.69
C PRO A 385 16.87 -13.46 26.05
N ALA A 386 16.03 -14.11 26.86
CA ALA A 386 15.60 -13.61 28.16
C ALA A 386 16.70 -13.66 29.23
N ALA A 387 17.76 -14.45 29.02
CA ALA A 387 18.90 -14.55 29.94
C ALA A 387 19.82 -13.31 29.91
N ASP A 388 19.78 -12.50 28.85
CA ASP A 388 20.46 -11.21 28.80
C ASP A 388 19.70 -10.22 29.70
N HIS A 389 20.37 -9.76 30.78
CA HIS A 389 19.82 -8.81 31.72
C HIS A 389 19.13 -7.63 31.01
N VAL A 390 17.80 -7.60 31.06
CA VAL A 390 17.03 -6.38 30.85
C VAL A 390 17.58 -5.38 31.89
N PRO A 391 18.13 -4.22 31.49
CA PRO A 391 18.46 -3.17 32.45
C PRO A 391 17.19 -2.91 33.25
N ALA A 392 17.29 -2.86 34.58
CA ALA A 392 16.15 -2.59 35.47
C ALA A 392 15.50 -1.24 35.11
N GLY A 393 14.60 -1.29 34.14
CA GLY A 393 13.69 -0.25 33.69
C GLY A 393 12.26 -0.77 33.86
N PRO A 394 11.25 0.10 33.70
CA PRO A 394 9.87 -0.26 34.00
C PRO A 394 9.46 -1.53 33.26
N VAL A 395 8.87 -2.48 34.02
CA VAL A 395 8.41 -3.83 33.60
C VAL A 395 7.40 -3.78 32.42
N HIS A 396 6.99 -2.58 32.00
CA HIS A 396 6.09 -2.31 30.90
C HIS A 396 6.63 -1.16 30.04
N ALA A 397 7.70 -1.41 29.28
CA ALA A 397 8.03 -0.54 28.16
C ALA A 397 6.97 -0.78 27.05
N PRO A 398 6.39 0.27 26.45
CA PRO A 398 5.43 0.10 25.36
C PRO A 398 6.07 -0.70 24.22
N HIS A 399 5.29 -1.57 23.60
CA HIS A 399 5.70 -2.44 22.50
C HIS A 399 6.83 -3.44 22.83
N MET A 400 6.97 -3.81 24.11
CA MET A 400 7.82 -4.90 24.57
C MET A 400 6.97 -6.05 25.11
N PHE A 401 7.13 -7.24 24.55
CA PHE A 401 6.43 -8.47 24.91
C PHE A 401 7.41 -9.46 25.54
N ALA A 402 7.16 -9.84 26.79
CA ALA A 402 7.98 -10.81 27.51
C ALA A 402 7.42 -12.22 27.29
N LYS A 403 8.28 -13.12 26.80
CA LYS A 403 7.98 -14.55 26.60
C LYS A 403 8.82 -15.39 27.58
N LYS A 404 8.76 -16.72 27.46
CA LYS A 404 9.49 -17.67 28.33
C LYS A 404 11.00 -17.61 28.09
N HIS A 405 11.41 -17.54 26.82
CA HIS A 405 12.79 -17.59 26.34
C HIS A 405 13.24 -16.27 25.73
N THR A 406 12.31 -15.41 25.32
CA THR A 406 12.65 -14.17 24.61
C THR A 406 11.95 -12.93 25.14
N HIS A 407 12.58 -11.78 24.92
CA HIS A 407 11.93 -10.48 24.94
C HIS A 407 11.79 -10.00 23.50
N ILE A 408 10.56 -9.79 23.06
CA ILE A 408 10.24 -9.25 21.73
C ILE A 408 10.01 -7.75 21.87
N THR A 409 10.73 -6.94 21.09
CA THR A 409 10.45 -5.50 20.96
C THR A 409 9.93 -5.21 19.56
N VAL A 410 8.87 -4.42 19.47
CA VAL A 410 8.30 -3.94 18.21
C VAL A 410 8.58 -2.45 18.10
N ASP A 411 9.61 -2.11 17.33
CA ASP A 411 9.95 -0.74 17.03
C ASP A 411 9.09 -0.29 15.86
N TRP A 412 8.19 0.65 16.09
CA TRP A 412 7.38 1.24 15.04
C TRP A 412 8.19 2.36 14.39
N PRO A 413 8.76 2.16 13.19
CA PRO A 413 9.33 3.28 12.47
C PRO A 413 8.19 4.26 12.28
N THR A 414 8.41 5.48 12.74
CA THR A 414 7.57 6.56 12.31
C THR A 414 7.79 6.65 10.81
N SER A 415 6.71 6.61 10.03
CA SER A 415 6.75 7.32 8.74
C SER A 415 7.35 8.69 9.02
N PRO A 416 8.19 9.27 8.14
CA PRO A 416 8.74 10.60 8.35
C PRO A 416 7.61 11.64 8.43
N VAL A 417 7.03 11.73 9.62
CA VAL A 417 6.42 12.86 10.27
C VAL A 417 7.39 13.07 11.42
N THR A 418 8.52 13.68 11.07
CA THR A 418 9.68 13.86 11.91
C THR A 418 9.28 14.50 13.23
N THR A 419 9.43 13.76 14.32
CA THR A 419 9.52 14.35 15.65
C THR A 419 10.97 14.71 15.90
N ALA A 420 11.16 15.95 16.35
CA ALA A 420 12.40 16.68 16.45
C ALA A 420 13.52 15.94 17.20
N ARG A 421 14.65 15.81 16.52
CA ARG A 421 15.95 16.19 17.09
C ARG A 421 16.42 17.37 16.23
N GLU A 422 16.50 18.58 16.80
CA GLU A 422 16.89 19.78 16.05
C GLU A 422 18.24 19.54 15.34
N PRO A 423 18.27 19.47 14.00
CA PRO A 423 19.52 19.49 13.28
C PRO A 423 20.02 20.94 13.23
N GLU A 424 21.33 21.12 13.34
CA GLU A 424 22.06 22.40 13.27
C GLU A 424 21.80 23.25 12.01
N ARG A 425 20.92 22.83 11.09
CA ARG A 425 20.52 23.50 9.85
C ARG A 425 19.00 23.38 9.64
N ALA A 426 18.21 24.17 10.36
CA ALA A 426 16.77 24.24 10.18
C ALA A 426 16.38 25.57 9.52
N ASN A 427 15.59 25.53 8.45
CA ASN A 427 15.05 26.71 7.78
C ASN A 427 13.67 27.06 8.36
N ALA A 428 13.17 28.27 8.13
CA ALA A 428 11.84 28.66 8.56
C ALA A 428 11.11 29.48 7.48
N SER A 429 9.83 29.16 7.25
CA SER A 429 8.98 29.82 6.24
C SER A 429 7.59 30.16 6.77
N ALA A 430 6.98 31.19 6.17
CA ALA A 430 5.68 31.69 6.57
C ALA A 430 4.58 31.39 5.55
N LEU A 431 3.53 30.73 6.03
CA LEU A 431 2.26 30.53 5.34
C LEU A 431 1.31 31.68 5.66
N ILE A 432 1.30 32.71 4.81
CA ILE A 432 0.52 33.92 5.02
C ILE A 432 -0.81 33.84 4.28
N TYR A 433 -1.92 34.08 4.97
CA TYR A 433 -3.27 34.04 4.40
C TYR A 433 -4.10 35.28 4.73
N ASN A 434 -5.09 35.56 3.88
CA ASN A 434 -6.00 36.69 4.05
C ASN A 434 -7.45 36.25 4.36
N ASP A 435 -8.31 37.21 4.64
CA ASP A 435 -9.72 37.01 5.02
C ASP A 435 -10.57 36.45 3.88
N ARG A 436 -10.07 36.52 2.65
CA ARG A 436 -10.70 35.95 1.45
C ARG A 436 -10.27 34.51 1.21
N GLY A 437 -9.50 33.91 2.12
CA GLY A 437 -9.01 32.54 2.00
C GLY A 437 -7.92 32.36 0.94
N GLN A 438 -7.21 33.43 0.58
CA GLN A 438 -6.08 33.39 -0.35
C GLN A 438 -4.76 33.37 0.40
N TYR A 439 -3.72 32.86 -0.25
CA TYR A 439 -2.38 32.67 0.30
C TYR A 439 -1.36 33.50 -0.48
N LEU A 440 -0.46 34.16 0.25
CA LEU A 440 0.58 34.99 -0.32
C LEU A 440 1.75 34.10 -0.68
N LEU A 441 2.10 34.06 -1.97
CA LEU A 441 3.26 33.32 -2.47
C LEU A 441 4.20 34.28 -3.20
N HIS A 442 5.50 33.99 -3.14
CA HIS A 442 6.50 34.68 -3.95
C HIS A 442 6.93 33.79 -5.12
N LEU A 443 7.17 34.38 -6.29
CA LEU A 443 7.81 33.70 -7.41
C LEU A 443 9.31 33.84 -7.26
N ARG A 444 10.02 32.74 -7.06
CA ARG A 444 11.49 32.74 -6.89
C ARG A 444 12.19 33.19 -8.17
N ASP A 445 13.37 33.77 -8.02
CA ASP A 445 14.24 34.07 -9.17
C ASP A 445 14.59 32.80 -9.95
N TYR A 446 14.99 32.96 -11.21
CA TYR A 446 15.43 31.84 -12.04
C TYR A 446 16.96 31.79 -12.14
N PHE A 447 17.61 31.33 -11.06
CA PHE A 447 19.06 31.08 -11.03
C PHE A 447 19.37 29.58 -10.77
N PRO A 448 19.25 28.71 -11.80
CA PRO A 448 19.51 27.28 -11.66
C PRO A 448 20.91 26.97 -11.11
N GLY A 449 20.97 26.04 -10.15
CA GLY A 449 22.21 25.62 -9.48
C GLY A 449 22.77 26.61 -8.45
N GLN A 450 22.12 27.77 -8.24
CA GLN A 450 22.52 28.75 -7.22
C GLN A 450 21.47 28.90 -6.12
N ILE A 451 20.18 28.82 -6.48
CA ILE A 451 19.06 28.85 -5.53
C ILE A 451 18.19 27.61 -5.69
N TRP A 452 17.54 27.23 -4.61
CA TRP A 452 16.63 26.09 -4.61
C TRP A 452 15.37 26.40 -5.42
N GLU A 453 14.94 25.43 -6.23
CA GLU A 453 13.69 25.48 -6.98
C GLU A 453 13.50 26.78 -7.80
N PRO A 454 14.43 27.10 -8.72
CA PRO A 454 14.43 28.35 -9.47
C PRO A 454 13.15 28.49 -10.32
N GLY A 455 12.53 29.67 -10.26
CA GLY A 455 11.29 29.99 -10.98
C GLY A 455 10.07 29.18 -10.52
N MET A 456 10.04 28.74 -9.27
CA MET A 456 8.88 28.14 -8.62
C MET A 456 8.19 29.18 -7.71
N TRP A 457 6.87 29.06 -7.56
CA TRP A 457 6.14 29.76 -6.51
C TRP A 457 6.42 29.07 -5.17
N SER A 458 6.71 29.84 -4.13
CA SER A 458 7.03 29.33 -2.80
C SER A 458 6.51 30.24 -1.69
N LEU A 459 6.67 29.80 -0.45
CA LEU A 459 6.49 30.62 0.74
C LEU A 459 7.69 31.54 0.94
N LEU A 460 7.46 32.69 1.58
CA LEU A 460 8.52 33.55 2.07
C LEU A 460 9.24 32.88 3.25
N GLY A 461 10.56 33.00 3.30
CA GLY A 461 11.37 32.42 4.37
C GLY A 461 12.71 31.84 3.89
N GLY A 462 13.56 31.55 4.86
CA GLY A 462 14.97 31.28 4.60
C GLY A 462 15.66 30.47 5.70
N GLY A 463 16.98 30.39 5.56
CA GLY A 463 17.83 29.61 6.45
C GLY A 463 18.11 30.32 7.77
N ARG A 464 18.38 29.54 8.81
CA ARG A 464 18.77 30.10 10.11
C ARG A 464 20.17 30.73 10.02
N GLU A 465 20.29 31.97 10.46
CA GLU A 465 21.57 32.67 10.59
C GLU A 465 22.12 32.60 12.03
N PRO A 466 23.43 32.81 12.27
CA PRO A 466 24.03 32.69 13.60
C PRO A 466 23.42 33.60 14.68
N GLN A 467 22.84 34.75 14.27
CA GLN A 467 22.13 35.68 15.16
C GLN A 467 20.70 35.24 15.49
N ASP A 468 20.17 34.21 14.83
CA ASP A 468 18.82 33.74 15.07
C ASP A 468 18.73 32.88 16.33
N THR A 469 18.10 33.43 17.36
CA THR A 469 17.91 32.76 18.65
C THR A 469 16.88 31.63 18.59
N THR A 470 15.90 31.71 17.69
CA THR A 470 14.82 30.72 17.47
C THR A 470 14.41 30.68 15.99
N LEU A 471 13.72 29.63 15.54
CA LEU A 471 13.16 29.58 14.18
C LEU A 471 12.03 30.59 13.95
N ASP A 472 11.34 31.01 15.01
CA ASP A 472 10.40 32.14 14.98
C ASP A 472 11.14 33.45 14.66
N HIS A 473 12.33 33.65 15.24
CA HIS A 473 13.18 34.80 14.91
C HIS A 473 13.67 34.74 13.46
N THR A 474 14.05 33.55 12.97
CA THR A 474 14.44 33.33 11.57
C THR A 474 13.32 33.75 10.62
N VAL A 475 12.09 33.22 10.76
CA VAL A 475 11.01 33.56 9.82
C VAL A 475 10.60 35.03 9.90
N ARG A 476 10.66 35.65 11.08
CA ARG A 476 10.36 37.09 11.26
C ARG A 476 11.40 37.98 10.58
N ARG A 477 12.68 37.63 10.70
CA ARG A 477 13.77 38.33 10.01
C ARG A 477 13.57 38.23 8.50
N GLU A 478 13.38 37.01 7.98
CA GLU A 478 13.20 36.77 6.55
C GLU A 478 12.00 37.53 5.97
N LEU A 479 10.85 37.53 6.66
CA LEU A 479 9.70 38.32 6.22
C LEU A 479 9.96 39.83 6.17
N SER A 480 10.70 40.35 7.15
CA SER A 480 11.07 41.76 7.20
C SER A 480 12.10 42.13 6.14
N GLU A 481 13.07 41.26 5.88
CA GLU A 481 14.15 41.48 4.92
C GLU A 481 13.66 41.29 3.47
N GLU A 482 12.97 40.18 3.19
CA GLU A 482 12.54 39.80 1.84
C GLU A 482 11.33 40.61 1.33
N ALA A 483 10.37 40.91 2.21
CA ALA A 483 9.09 41.47 1.81
C ALA A 483 8.67 42.72 2.60
N GLY A 484 9.47 43.18 3.56
CA GLY A 484 9.13 44.30 4.45
C GLY A 484 7.92 44.02 5.35
N LEU A 485 7.64 42.75 5.65
CA LEU A 485 6.47 42.32 6.43
C LEU A 485 6.83 42.11 7.90
N ASP A 486 6.08 42.78 8.79
CA ASP A 486 6.09 42.53 10.23
C ASP A 486 4.71 42.01 10.67
N LEU A 487 4.64 40.72 11.00
CA LEU A 487 3.41 40.05 11.41
C LEU A 487 3.50 39.72 12.90
N ALA A 488 2.68 40.39 13.73
CA ALA A 488 2.66 40.15 15.17
C ALA A 488 2.26 38.70 15.51
N ASP A 489 1.25 38.17 14.81
CA ASP A 489 0.61 36.89 15.11
C ASP A 489 1.12 35.75 14.20
N LEU A 490 2.40 35.41 14.30
CA LEU A 490 2.93 34.18 13.70
C LEU A 490 2.83 33.02 14.69
N THR A 491 2.19 31.93 14.28
CA THR A 491 2.02 30.73 15.09
C THR A 491 2.64 29.51 14.42
N PRO A 492 3.36 28.63 15.15
CA PRO A 492 3.86 27.38 14.58
C PRO A 492 2.72 26.52 14.04
N PHE A 493 2.85 26.02 12.81
CA PHE A 493 1.85 25.19 12.15
C PHE A 493 2.34 23.76 11.87
N GLY A 494 3.63 23.59 11.56
CA GLY A 494 4.21 22.27 11.33
C GLY A 494 5.62 22.36 10.76
N THR A 495 6.13 21.23 10.26
CA THR A 495 7.43 21.16 9.59
C THR A 495 7.23 20.53 8.21
N GLU A 496 7.72 21.19 7.17
CA GLU A 496 7.82 20.64 5.82
C GLU A 496 9.25 20.17 5.54
N TYR A 497 9.38 19.31 4.53
CA TYR A 497 10.65 18.74 4.11
C TYR A 497 10.87 19.11 2.66
N ALA A 498 12.01 19.74 2.38
CA ALA A 498 12.41 20.02 1.02
C ALA A 498 13.67 19.21 0.72
N THR A 499 13.72 18.60 -0.46
CA THR A 499 14.81 17.70 -0.90
C THR A 499 15.60 18.36 -2.01
N ASP A 500 16.92 18.41 -1.88
CA ASP A 500 17.80 18.95 -2.92
C ASP A 500 17.99 17.97 -4.09
N ASP A 501 18.63 18.44 -5.16
CA ASP A 501 18.89 17.63 -6.37
C ASP A 501 19.81 16.43 -6.11
N ALA A 502 20.49 16.38 -4.95
CA ALA A 502 21.34 15.27 -4.52
C ALA A 502 20.61 14.28 -3.59
N GLY A 503 19.33 14.52 -3.28
CA GLY A 503 18.50 13.66 -2.44
C GLY A 503 18.64 13.93 -0.94
N ALA A 504 19.32 15.01 -0.53
CA ALA A 504 19.40 15.41 0.87
C ALA A 504 18.17 16.24 1.26
N THR A 505 17.50 15.84 2.32
CA THR A 505 16.27 16.49 2.79
C THR A 505 16.56 17.42 3.96
N VAL A 506 16.13 18.68 3.86
CA VAL A 506 16.28 19.71 4.91
C VAL A 506 14.91 20.04 5.51
N PRO A 507 14.78 20.11 6.85
CA PRO A 507 13.54 20.52 7.50
C PRO A 507 13.31 22.04 7.41
N ILE A 508 12.07 22.42 7.12
CA ILE A 508 11.58 23.80 7.09
C ILE A 508 10.43 23.93 8.11
N ALA A 509 10.64 24.71 9.17
CA ALA A 509 9.57 25.02 10.12
C ALA A 509 8.58 26.01 9.50
N ILE A 510 7.29 25.67 9.52
CA ILE A 510 6.22 26.48 8.95
C ILE A 510 5.48 27.24 10.04
N TYR A 511 5.38 28.54 9.87
CA TYR A 511 4.61 29.45 10.71
C TYR A 511 3.45 30.02 9.92
N THR A 512 2.26 30.10 10.52
CA THR A 512 1.09 30.71 9.89
C THR A 512 0.89 32.12 10.39
N GLY A 513 0.57 33.04 9.48
CA GLY A 513 0.29 34.43 9.80
C GLY A 513 -0.86 34.96 8.96
N ARG A 514 -1.62 35.91 9.51
CA ARG A 514 -2.74 36.53 8.81
C ARG A 514 -2.37 37.94 8.36
N TRP A 515 -2.60 38.26 7.09
CA TRP A 515 -2.34 39.58 6.52
C TRP A 515 -3.29 39.89 5.35
N ASN A 516 -3.78 41.13 5.27
CA ASN A 516 -4.83 41.54 4.32
C ASN A 516 -4.40 42.67 3.37
N GLY A 517 -3.12 43.02 3.31
CA GLY A 517 -2.64 44.09 2.46
C GLY A 517 -2.49 43.71 0.98
N ASP A 518 -2.02 44.67 0.19
CA ASP A 518 -1.77 44.50 -1.24
C ASP A 518 -0.33 44.05 -1.50
N PRO A 519 -0.08 42.87 -2.08
CA PRO A 519 1.27 42.37 -2.37
C PRO A 519 2.10 43.29 -3.26
N ARG A 520 1.44 44.14 -4.06
CA ARG A 520 2.11 45.09 -4.97
C ARG A 520 2.72 46.29 -4.25
N GLU A 521 2.34 46.52 -3.00
CA GLU A 521 2.88 47.59 -2.15
C GLU A 521 4.08 47.12 -1.33
N LEU A 522 4.34 45.81 -1.30
CA LEU A 522 5.50 45.23 -0.61
C LEU A 522 6.76 45.38 -1.46
N GLN A 523 7.87 45.71 -0.79
CA GLN A 523 9.18 45.73 -1.44
C GLN A 523 9.77 44.33 -1.38
N LEU A 524 9.79 43.65 -2.52
CA LEU A 524 10.42 42.34 -2.65
C LEU A 524 11.91 42.52 -2.98
N THR A 525 12.79 42.09 -2.08
CA THR A 525 14.25 42.18 -2.27
C THR A 525 14.84 40.90 -2.87
N GLU A 526 14.19 39.75 -2.66
CA GLU A 526 14.56 38.45 -3.22
C GLU A 526 13.33 37.78 -3.87
N GLY A 527 13.44 37.42 -5.15
CA GLY A 527 12.33 36.93 -5.98
C GLY A 527 11.75 37.96 -6.96
N VAL A 528 10.85 37.47 -7.82
CA VAL A 528 10.32 38.20 -8.99
C VAL A 528 9.03 38.97 -8.68
N MET A 529 8.10 38.37 -7.94
CA MET A 529 6.84 39.01 -7.55
C MET A 529 6.13 38.29 -6.42
N LEU A 530 5.25 39.02 -5.72
CA LEU A 530 4.32 38.49 -4.72
C LEU A 530 2.88 38.53 -5.25
N ALA A 531 2.11 37.47 -5.01
CA ALA A 531 0.71 37.43 -5.41
C ALA A 531 -0.16 36.57 -4.50
N TRP A 532 -1.46 36.88 -4.48
CA TRP A 532 -2.50 36.13 -3.77
C TRP A 532 -3.06 34.99 -4.62
N PHE A 533 -3.13 33.79 -4.05
CA PHE A 533 -3.72 32.63 -4.71
C PHE A 533 -4.76 31.93 -3.82
N ALA A 534 -5.92 31.60 -4.40
CA ALA A 534 -6.86 30.71 -3.75
C ALA A 534 -6.32 29.27 -3.77
N PRO A 535 -6.61 28.41 -2.77
CA PRO A 535 -6.19 27.00 -2.78
C PRO A 535 -6.59 26.25 -4.05
N GLY A 536 -7.76 26.58 -4.60
CA GLY A 536 -8.25 26.01 -5.86
C GLY A 536 -7.44 26.41 -7.09
N ASP A 537 -6.68 27.50 -7.06
CA ASP A 537 -5.86 27.98 -8.18
C ASP A 537 -4.43 27.41 -8.19
N LEU A 538 -3.98 26.75 -7.10
CA LEU A 538 -2.59 26.29 -6.95
C LEU A 538 -2.16 25.26 -7.99
N HIS A 539 -3.10 24.45 -8.50
CA HIS A 539 -2.84 23.48 -9.57
C HIS A 539 -2.39 24.13 -10.89
N ARG A 540 -2.53 25.46 -11.00
CA ARG A 540 -2.15 26.25 -12.18
C ARG A 540 -0.76 26.88 -12.04
N LEU A 541 -0.13 26.73 -10.87
CA LEU A 541 1.17 27.30 -10.57
C LEU A 541 2.26 26.24 -10.67
N ARG A 542 3.47 26.67 -11.04
CA ARG A 542 4.68 25.87 -10.88
C ARG A 542 5.11 26.00 -9.42
N ILE A 543 4.58 25.14 -8.56
CA ILE A 543 4.75 25.13 -7.10
C ILE A 543 5.07 23.71 -6.65
N ALA A 544 5.87 23.55 -5.60
CA ALA A 544 6.16 22.23 -5.06
C ALA A 544 4.87 21.55 -4.55
N ASP A 545 4.70 20.26 -4.82
CA ASP A 545 3.52 19.50 -4.41
C ASP A 545 3.33 19.54 -2.88
N THR A 546 4.43 19.51 -2.13
CA THR A 546 4.45 19.66 -0.66
C THR A 546 3.89 21.02 -0.21
N THR A 547 4.27 22.11 -0.89
CA THR A 547 3.76 23.46 -0.59
C THR A 547 2.28 23.60 -0.98
N SER A 548 1.88 23.00 -2.11
CA SER A 548 0.47 22.98 -2.55
C SER A 548 -0.42 22.22 -1.56
N GLU A 549 0.05 21.07 -1.08
CA GLU A 549 -0.63 20.25 -0.07
C GLU A 549 -0.69 20.95 1.30
N LEU A 550 0.40 21.61 1.71
CA LEU A 550 0.47 22.42 2.92
C LEU A 550 -0.62 23.51 2.93
N VAL A 551 -0.76 24.26 1.83
CA VAL A 551 -1.80 25.30 1.71
C VAL A 551 -3.21 24.70 1.81
N ARG A 552 -3.46 23.55 1.17
CA ARG A 552 -4.77 22.87 1.25
C ARG A 552 -5.07 22.35 2.65
N ARG A 553 -4.08 21.77 3.33
CA ARG A 553 -4.17 21.30 4.72
C ARG A 553 -4.51 22.44 5.67
N HIS A 554 -3.83 23.58 5.53
CA HIS A 554 -4.16 24.76 6.33
C HIS A 554 -5.54 25.32 6.01
N ALA A 555 -5.91 25.43 4.73
CA ALA A 555 -7.23 25.93 4.33
C ALA A 555 -8.38 25.09 4.87
N ALA A 556 -8.21 23.75 4.92
CA ALA A 556 -9.19 22.83 5.49
C ALA A 556 -9.31 22.92 7.02
N SER A 557 -8.30 23.48 7.71
CA SER A 557 -8.29 23.64 9.17
C SER A 557 -8.96 24.91 9.67
N LEU A 558 -9.24 25.88 8.78
CA LEU A 558 -9.87 27.15 9.15
C LEU A 558 -11.41 26.97 9.32
N PRO A 559 -12.03 27.61 10.33
CA PRO A 559 -13.48 27.59 10.50
C PRO A 559 -14.18 28.14 9.26
N THR A 560 -15.20 27.44 8.76
CA THR A 560 -15.99 27.90 7.61
C THR A 560 -16.83 29.12 8.00
N THR A 561 -16.29 30.33 7.79
CA THR A 561 -17.10 31.54 7.78
C THR A 561 -18.02 31.50 6.57
N ARG A 562 -19.32 31.27 6.81
CA ARG A 562 -20.37 31.60 5.85
C ARG A 562 -20.20 33.06 5.45
N ASN A 563 -19.86 33.32 4.21
CA ASN A 563 -20.15 34.58 3.55
C ASN A 563 -20.63 34.32 2.12
N GLU A 564 -21.56 35.18 1.75
CA GLU A 564 -22.49 35.19 0.61
C GLU A 564 -21.88 34.84 -0.76
N PRO A 565 -22.72 34.42 -1.74
CA PRO A 565 -22.27 34.13 -3.09
C PRO A 565 -21.56 35.36 -3.67
N ALA A 566 -20.25 35.24 -3.88
CA ALA A 566 -19.52 36.19 -4.68
C ALA A 566 -20.15 36.22 -6.07
N SER A 567 -20.69 37.38 -6.42
CA SER A 567 -21.23 37.73 -7.73
C SER A 567 -20.31 37.25 -8.85
N GLU A 568 -20.87 36.52 -9.81
CA GLU A 568 -20.32 36.37 -11.15
C GLU A 568 -20.14 37.76 -11.75
N GLU A 569 -18.95 38.36 -11.63
CA GLU A 569 -18.41 39.26 -12.65
C GLU A 569 -16.96 39.62 -12.34
N GLY A 570 -16.09 39.20 -13.26
CA GLY A 570 -14.66 39.43 -13.20
C GLY A 570 -13.95 38.43 -14.11
N ARG A 571 -14.23 38.50 -15.42
CA ARG A 571 -13.39 37.86 -16.44
C ARG A 571 -11.94 38.17 -16.10
N ARG A 572 -11.18 37.18 -15.59
CA ARG A 572 -9.71 37.28 -15.51
C ARG A 572 -9.23 37.44 -16.95
N THR A 573 -8.79 38.64 -17.29
CA THR A 573 -8.01 38.87 -18.49
C THR A 573 -6.76 38.00 -18.39
N SER A 574 -6.57 37.09 -19.35
CA SER A 574 -5.34 36.31 -19.47
C SER A 574 -4.12 37.25 -19.42
N PRO A 575 -2.97 36.81 -18.87
CA PRO A 575 -1.73 37.59 -18.93
C PRO A 575 -1.51 38.04 -20.37
N HIS A 576 -1.32 39.34 -20.58
CA HIS A 576 -1.19 39.92 -21.93
C HIS A 576 -0.28 39.04 -22.81
N GLY A 577 -0.87 38.42 -23.84
CA GLY A 577 -0.17 37.59 -24.83
C GLY A 577 -0.36 36.08 -24.75
N THR A 578 -0.89 35.50 -23.66
CA THR A 578 -1.11 34.03 -23.57
C THR A 578 -2.48 33.62 -24.11
N VAL A 579 -2.48 32.74 -25.10
CA VAL A 579 -3.70 32.25 -25.78
C VAL A 579 -3.93 30.78 -25.43
N LEU A 580 -5.10 30.46 -24.89
CA LEU A 580 -5.45 29.08 -24.59
C LEU A 580 -5.72 28.31 -25.89
N ASN A 581 -5.18 27.09 -26.01
CA ASN A 581 -5.43 26.22 -27.16
C ASN A 581 -6.59 25.25 -26.88
N VAL A 582 -7.33 24.84 -27.90
CA VAL A 582 -8.28 23.72 -27.81
C VAL A 582 -7.58 22.44 -28.25
N VAL A 583 -7.72 21.34 -27.50
CA VAL A 583 -7.11 20.05 -27.83
C VAL A 583 -8.13 19.15 -28.54
N GLY A 584 -7.86 18.82 -29.80
CA GLY A 584 -8.60 17.81 -30.57
C GLY A 584 -7.83 16.49 -30.62
N VAL A 585 -8.55 15.37 -30.59
CA VAL A 585 -7.94 14.03 -30.64
C VAL A 585 -8.48 13.30 -31.87
N HIS A 586 -7.57 12.78 -32.70
CA HIS A 586 -7.86 12.22 -34.01
C HIS A 586 -7.31 10.81 -34.14
N LEU A 587 -8.09 9.90 -34.70
CA LEU A 587 -7.67 8.54 -35.03
C LEU A 587 -7.18 8.48 -36.49
N TYR A 588 -5.91 8.14 -36.66
CA TYR A 588 -5.32 7.74 -37.93
C TYR A 588 -5.36 6.21 -38.04
N LEU A 589 -6.42 5.68 -38.68
CA LEU A 589 -6.59 4.25 -38.87
C LEU A 589 -6.15 3.85 -40.28
N GLU A 590 -5.04 3.13 -40.39
CA GLU A 590 -4.45 2.70 -41.65
C GLU A 590 -4.56 1.17 -41.80
N ARG A 591 -5.11 0.72 -42.92
CA ARG A 591 -5.16 -0.70 -43.28
C ARG A 591 -3.81 -1.19 -43.78
N PRO A 592 -3.54 -2.51 -43.75
CA PRO A 592 -2.30 -3.07 -44.27
C PRO A 592 -2.02 -2.79 -45.75
N ASP A 593 -3.04 -2.42 -46.54
CA ASP A 593 -2.92 -1.99 -47.94
C ASP A 593 -2.60 -0.50 -48.11
N GLY A 594 -2.38 0.23 -47.00
CA GLY A 594 -2.06 1.66 -46.96
C GLY A 594 -3.27 2.58 -46.93
N GLY A 595 -4.50 2.04 -47.02
CA GLY A 595 -5.71 2.87 -47.02
C GLY A 595 -6.00 3.48 -45.65
N VAL A 596 -6.29 4.78 -45.60
CA VAL A 596 -6.59 5.53 -44.36
C VAL A 596 -8.09 5.80 -44.25
N LEU A 597 -8.65 5.55 -43.06
CA LEU A 597 -10.08 5.76 -42.79
C LEU A 597 -10.41 7.25 -42.66
N LEU A 598 -11.40 7.71 -43.41
CA LEU A 598 -12.01 9.02 -43.25
C LEU A 598 -13.54 8.89 -43.14
N GLY A 599 -14.15 9.81 -42.40
CA GLY A 599 -15.59 9.97 -42.26
C GLY A 599 -16.09 11.21 -42.98
N LEU A 600 -17.17 11.07 -43.76
CA LEU A 600 -17.87 12.19 -44.36
C LEU A 600 -18.80 12.81 -43.32
N ARG A 601 -18.53 14.07 -42.95
CA ARG A 601 -19.31 14.77 -41.93
C ARG A 601 -20.72 15.08 -42.43
N HIS A 602 -21.71 14.95 -41.55
CA HIS A 602 -23.11 15.21 -41.89
C HIS A 602 -23.30 16.67 -42.37
N PRO A 603 -24.19 16.95 -43.36
CA PRO A 603 -24.41 18.31 -43.87
C PRO A 603 -24.85 19.35 -42.83
N SER A 604 -25.43 18.91 -41.72
CA SER A 604 -25.82 19.78 -40.59
C SER A 604 -24.72 19.98 -39.54
N SER A 605 -23.51 19.48 -39.78
CA SER A 605 -22.41 19.61 -38.82
C SER A 605 -22.01 21.07 -38.63
N ALA A 606 -21.85 21.49 -37.37
CA ALA A 606 -21.44 22.86 -37.04
C ALA A 606 -20.02 23.20 -37.52
N PHE A 607 -19.18 22.19 -37.77
CA PHE A 607 -17.83 22.33 -38.28
C PHE A 607 -17.64 21.46 -39.51
N ALA A 608 -17.11 22.04 -40.59
CA ALA A 608 -16.83 21.39 -41.87
C ALA A 608 -17.96 20.45 -42.37
N PRO A 609 -19.19 20.97 -42.60
CA PRO A 609 -20.30 20.17 -43.11
C PRO A 609 -19.97 19.59 -44.49
N SER A 610 -20.43 18.37 -44.76
CA SER A 610 -20.22 17.68 -46.05
C SER A 610 -18.75 17.59 -46.48
N THR A 611 -17.83 17.49 -45.52
CA THR A 611 -16.38 17.41 -45.75
C THR A 611 -15.85 16.12 -45.12
N TRP A 612 -14.88 15.46 -45.76
CA TRP A 612 -14.18 14.32 -45.20
C TRP A 612 -13.26 14.74 -44.06
N HIS A 613 -13.18 13.93 -43.01
CA HIS A 613 -12.35 14.20 -41.85
C HIS A 613 -11.86 12.89 -41.20
N ALA A 614 -10.79 12.96 -40.42
CA ALA A 614 -10.42 11.85 -39.55
C ALA A 614 -11.48 11.67 -38.46
N LEU A 615 -11.62 10.45 -37.93
CA LEU A 615 -12.45 10.23 -36.75
C LEU A 615 -11.87 11.05 -35.60
N ALA A 616 -12.66 11.94 -35.01
CA ALA A 616 -12.16 13.00 -34.16
C ALA A 616 -13.11 13.35 -33.03
N GLY A 617 -12.57 13.41 -31.81
CA GLY A 617 -13.30 13.78 -30.60
C GLY A 617 -12.77 15.04 -29.94
N HIS A 618 -13.65 15.68 -29.16
CA HIS A 618 -13.25 16.76 -28.27
C HIS A 618 -12.83 16.18 -26.93
N CYS A 619 -11.55 16.38 -26.57
CA CYS A 619 -11.03 15.94 -25.29
C CYS A 619 -11.73 16.70 -24.15
N GLN A 620 -12.50 15.98 -23.33
CA GLN A 620 -13.22 16.54 -22.18
C GLN A 620 -12.31 16.49 -20.93
N GLN A 621 -12.86 16.19 -19.75
CA GLN A 621 -12.08 15.96 -18.52
C GLN A 621 -11.48 14.55 -18.48
N GLU A 622 -10.76 14.19 -19.54
CA GLU A 622 -10.10 12.89 -19.72
C GLU A 622 -8.76 13.05 -20.43
N ASN A 623 -7.90 12.02 -20.42
CA ASN A 623 -6.65 12.08 -21.18
C ASN A 623 -6.88 11.76 -22.68
N ALA A 624 -5.99 12.24 -23.55
CA ALA A 624 -6.15 12.12 -25.00
C ALA A 624 -6.36 10.68 -25.50
N ILE A 625 -5.67 9.68 -24.92
CA ILE A 625 -5.83 8.27 -25.34
C ILE A 625 -7.19 7.70 -24.89
N ALA A 626 -7.66 8.07 -23.69
CA ALA A 626 -9.00 7.68 -23.23
C ALA A 626 -10.09 8.29 -24.12
N CYS A 627 -9.95 9.56 -24.49
CA CYS A 627 -10.82 10.22 -25.46
C CYS A 627 -10.83 9.46 -26.80
N LEU A 628 -9.65 9.14 -27.36
CA LEU A 628 -9.52 8.40 -28.62
C LEU A 628 -10.26 7.05 -28.59
N ILE A 629 -10.06 6.25 -27.53
CA ILE A 629 -10.66 4.90 -27.39
C ILE A 629 -12.19 5.01 -27.27
N ARG A 630 -12.68 5.99 -26.51
CA ARG A 630 -14.11 6.24 -26.34
C ARG A 630 -14.75 6.62 -27.68
N GLU A 631 -14.21 7.60 -28.38
CA GLU A 631 -14.74 8.13 -29.63
C GLU A 631 -14.68 7.08 -30.76
N ALA A 632 -13.59 6.30 -30.86
CA ALA A 632 -13.49 5.21 -31.83
C ALA A 632 -14.59 4.16 -31.66
N ARG A 633 -14.98 3.87 -30.41
CA ARG A 633 -16.05 2.93 -30.08
C ARG A 633 -17.44 3.53 -30.30
N GLU A 634 -17.64 4.78 -29.91
CA GLU A 634 -18.91 5.50 -29.99
C GLU A 634 -19.29 5.81 -31.43
N GLU A 635 -18.38 6.38 -32.23
CA GLU A 635 -18.66 6.85 -33.59
C GLU A 635 -18.56 5.75 -34.65
N ALA A 636 -17.59 4.84 -34.52
CA ALA A 636 -17.25 3.85 -35.54
C ALA A 636 -17.39 2.38 -35.09
N GLY A 637 -17.68 2.12 -33.81
CA GLY A 637 -17.81 0.76 -33.28
C GLY A 637 -16.48 0.00 -33.14
N LEU A 638 -15.35 0.67 -33.35
CA LEU A 638 -14.03 0.09 -33.33
C LEU A 638 -13.57 -0.14 -31.88
N ARG A 639 -12.92 -1.27 -31.64
CA ARG A 639 -12.28 -1.58 -30.35
C ARG A 639 -10.77 -1.50 -30.50
N ILE A 640 -10.16 -0.60 -29.74
CA ILE A 640 -8.73 -0.32 -29.73
C ILE A 640 -8.25 -0.41 -28.29
N GLU A 641 -7.15 -1.10 -28.05
CA GLU A 641 -6.53 -1.23 -26.72
C GLU A 641 -5.42 -0.19 -26.55
N ARG A 642 -5.23 0.31 -25.33
CA ARG A 642 -4.27 1.40 -25.03
C ARG A 642 -2.85 1.11 -25.52
N GLN A 643 -2.41 -0.15 -25.38
CA GLN A 643 -1.05 -0.59 -25.75
C GLN A 643 -0.79 -0.59 -27.26
N ASP A 644 -1.85 -0.55 -28.07
CA ASP A 644 -1.77 -0.63 -29.53
C ASP A 644 -1.86 0.76 -30.20
N VAL A 645 -1.85 1.84 -29.41
CA VAL A 645 -2.00 3.22 -29.86
C VAL A 645 -0.70 3.98 -29.72
N GLU A 646 -0.31 4.72 -30.77
CA GLU A 646 0.86 5.59 -30.78
C GLU A 646 0.53 6.99 -31.30
N LEU A 647 1.13 8.04 -30.73
CA LEU A 647 1.04 9.39 -31.28
C LEU A 647 1.93 9.46 -32.52
N VAL A 648 1.35 9.85 -33.65
CA VAL A 648 2.07 9.89 -34.94
C VAL A 648 2.23 11.29 -35.50
N HIS A 649 1.39 12.24 -35.10
CA HIS A 649 1.49 13.62 -35.57
C HIS A 649 0.75 14.61 -34.69
N VAL A 650 1.19 15.87 -34.71
CA VAL A 650 0.56 16.99 -34.01
C VAL A 650 0.41 18.16 -34.97
N VAL A 651 -0.81 18.69 -35.14
CA VAL A 651 -1.05 19.90 -35.94
C VAL A 651 -1.45 21.07 -35.04
N HIS A 652 -0.65 22.13 -35.05
CA HIS A 652 -0.99 23.39 -34.39
C HIS A 652 -1.62 24.36 -35.40
N HIS A 653 -2.94 24.56 -35.34
CA HIS A 653 -3.66 25.30 -36.38
C HIS A 653 -4.57 26.41 -35.85
N ILE A 654 -4.78 27.42 -36.69
CA ILE A 654 -5.80 28.45 -36.54
C ILE A 654 -6.72 28.36 -37.76
N ASP A 655 -8.01 28.07 -37.56
CA ASP A 655 -8.98 27.88 -38.65
C ASP A 655 -9.21 29.19 -39.44
N HIS A 656 -9.46 30.31 -38.75
CA HIS A 656 -9.54 31.65 -39.33
C HIS A 656 -8.76 32.67 -38.50
N ALA A 657 -8.23 33.73 -39.13
CA ALA A 657 -7.48 34.75 -38.43
C ALA A 657 -8.27 35.36 -37.25
N GLY A 658 -7.77 35.19 -36.03
CA GLY A 658 -8.43 35.63 -34.79
C GLY A 658 -9.20 34.53 -34.06
N ASP A 659 -9.37 33.35 -34.65
CA ASP A 659 -9.90 32.18 -33.96
C ASP A 659 -8.93 31.70 -32.87
N ARG A 660 -9.50 31.01 -31.88
CA ARG A 660 -8.72 30.38 -30.83
C ARG A 660 -7.88 29.23 -31.43
N PRO A 661 -6.55 29.22 -31.23
CA PRO A 661 -5.68 28.20 -31.80
C PRO A 661 -6.01 26.81 -31.25
N ARG A 662 -5.74 25.78 -32.05
CA ARG A 662 -6.07 24.38 -31.76
C ARG A 662 -4.86 23.49 -31.93
N LEU A 663 -4.72 22.51 -31.04
CA LEU A 663 -3.74 21.44 -31.13
C LEU A 663 -4.46 20.14 -31.47
N GLY A 664 -4.29 19.63 -32.69
CA GLY A 664 -4.83 18.34 -33.12
C GLY A 664 -3.81 17.23 -32.89
N LEU A 665 -4.13 16.26 -32.04
CA LEU A 665 -3.29 15.10 -31.74
C LEU A 665 -3.76 13.89 -32.56
N PHE A 666 -2.91 13.40 -33.46
CA PHE A 666 -3.23 12.25 -34.32
C PHE A 666 -2.56 10.99 -33.79
N PHE A 667 -3.36 9.98 -33.48
CA PHE A 667 -2.91 8.70 -32.97
C PHE A 667 -3.16 7.57 -33.99
N ARG A 668 -2.16 6.73 -34.23
CA ARG A 668 -2.29 5.51 -35.01
C ARG A 668 -2.64 4.33 -34.11
N ALA A 669 -3.64 3.55 -34.52
CA ALA A 669 -3.91 2.24 -33.93
C ALA A 669 -3.25 1.15 -34.76
N ARG A 670 -2.31 0.41 -34.17
CA ARG A 670 -1.58 -0.70 -34.81
C ARG A 670 -2.44 -1.97 -34.90
N ILE A 671 -3.32 -2.18 -33.92
CA ILE A 671 -4.25 -3.30 -33.83
C ILE A 671 -5.62 -2.77 -33.42
N TRP A 672 -6.68 -3.24 -34.08
CA TRP A 672 -8.06 -2.95 -33.71
C TRP A 672 -8.97 -4.15 -34.03
N ARG A 673 -10.18 -4.15 -33.47
CA ARG A 673 -11.22 -5.14 -33.76
C ARG A 673 -12.53 -4.45 -34.19
N GLY A 674 -13.24 -5.08 -35.12
CA GLY A 674 -14.47 -4.56 -35.72
C GLY A 674 -14.22 -3.87 -37.06
N GLU A 675 -15.27 -3.75 -37.87
CA GLU A 675 -15.27 -2.92 -39.08
C GLU A 675 -15.91 -1.57 -38.76
N PRO A 676 -15.50 -0.46 -39.42
CA PRO A 676 -16.11 0.84 -39.22
C PRO A 676 -17.62 0.83 -39.53
N GLU A 677 -18.43 1.08 -38.51
CA GLU A 677 -19.90 1.15 -38.58
C GLU A 677 -20.37 2.59 -38.38
N LEU A 678 -21.44 2.99 -39.06
CA LEU A 678 -22.04 4.31 -38.83
C LEU A 678 -22.93 4.28 -37.56
N ARG A 679 -22.37 4.65 -36.42
CA ARG A 679 -23.10 4.63 -35.12
C ARG A 679 -23.75 5.94 -34.75
N GLU A 680 -23.21 7.05 -35.25
CA GLU A 680 -23.75 8.40 -35.05
C GLU A 680 -24.10 9.04 -36.41
N PRO A 681 -25.20 8.60 -37.06
CA PRO A 681 -25.59 9.04 -38.40
C PRO A 681 -25.94 10.54 -38.49
N ASP A 682 -26.17 11.18 -37.35
CA ASP A 682 -26.41 12.62 -37.20
C ASP A 682 -25.11 13.46 -37.27
N LYS A 683 -23.95 12.84 -37.05
CA LYS A 683 -22.64 13.51 -37.11
C LYS A 683 -21.79 13.10 -38.32
N CYS A 684 -21.88 11.85 -38.75
CA CYS A 684 -21.17 11.28 -39.89
C CYS A 684 -22.17 10.55 -40.80
N THR A 685 -22.04 10.66 -42.12
CA THR A 685 -22.93 9.99 -43.08
C THR A 685 -22.29 8.77 -43.74
N GLN A 686 -20.96 8.69 -43.75
CA GLN A 686 -20.25 7.62 -44.43
C GLN A 686 -18.82 7.45 -43.90
N TRP A 687 -18.38 6.21 -43.70
CA TRP A 687 -16.96 5.85 -43.51
C TRP A 687 -16.37 5.29 -44.81
N LYS A 688 -15.15 5.70 -45.18
CA LYS A 688 -14.45 5.18 -46.36
C LYS A 688 -12.94 5.20 -46.16
N PHE A 689 -12.27 4.15 -46.63
CA PHE A 689 -10.80 4.12 -46.73
C PHE A 689 -10.35 4.79 -48.03
N TRP A 690 -9.38 5.69 -47.92
CA TRP A 690 -8.79 6.43 -49.03
C TRP A 690 -7.31 6.12 -49.15
N ASP A 691 -6.81 6.10 -50.38
CA ASP A 691 -5.37 6.10 -50.64
C ASP A 691 -4.78 7.44 -50.18
N PRO A 692 -3.78 7.48 -49.28
CA PRO A 692 -3.13 8.71 -48.83
C PRO A 692 -2.54 9.55 -49.96
N ALA A 693 -2.18 8.93 -51.10
CA ALA A 693 -1.69 9.64 -52.29
C ALA A 693 -2.81 10.21 -53.18
N ALA A 694 -4.07 9.83 -52.93
CA ALA A 694 -5.25 10.25 -53.72
C ALA A 694 -6.44 10.61 -52.81
N LEU A 695 -6.19 11.49 -51.84
CA LEU A 695 -7.18 12.01 -50.90
C LEU A 695 -8.23 12.92 -51.58
N PRO A 696 -9.50 12.91 -51.12
CA PRO A 696 -10.59 13.68 -51.74
C PRO A 696 -10.39 15.20 -51.63
N ASP A 697 -10.80 15.95 -52.65
CA ASP A 697 -10.67 17.42 -52.68
C ASP A 697 -11.39 18.08 -51.49
N ASP A 698 -12.55 17.54 -51.11
CA ASP A 698 -13.39 17.96 -49.99
C ASP A 698 -12.93 17.34 -48.66
N LEU A 699 -11.67 17.58 -48.26
CA LEU A 699 -11.05 17.11 -47.00
C LEU A 699 -10.74 18.30 -46.08
N VAL A 700 -10.99 18.13 -44.77
CA VAL A 700 -10.63 19.12 -43.75
C VAL A 700 -9.13 19.47 -43.85
N PRO A 701 -8.75 20.75 -44.06
CA PRO A 701 -7.39 21.12 -44.43
C PRO A 701 -6.30 20.63 -43.47
N TYR A 702 -6.48 20.78 -42.16
CA TYR A 702 -5.47 20.33 -41.19
C TYR A 702 -5.38 18.80 -41.11
N THR A 703 -6.42 18.06 -41.52
CA THR A 703 -6.37 16.60 -41.62
C THR A 703 -5.53 16.17 -42.81
N ARG A 704 -5.66 16.87 -43.94
CA ARG A 704 -4.77 16.66 -45.09
C ARG A 704 -3.31 16.89 -44.70
N THR A 705 -3.02 18.01 -44.04
CA THR A 705 -1.67 18.31 -43.51
C THR A 705 -1.16 17.22 -42.58
N ALA A 706 -2.00 16.73 -41.66
CA ALA A 706 -1.60 15.65 -40.76
C ALA A 706 -1.26 14.36 -41.50
N ILE A 707 -2.09 13.95 -42.48
CA ILE A 707 -1.85 12.72 -43.25
C ILE A 707 -0.56 12.84 -44.07
N GLU A 708 -0.34 13.98 -44.73
CA GLU A 708 0.89 14.24 -45.49
C GLU A 708 2.13 14.22 -44.57
N GLY A 709 2.06 14.87 -43.40
CA GLY A 709 3.12 14.84 -42.39
C GLY A 709 3.41 13.42 -41.88
N ILE A 710 2.37 12.63 -41.58
CA ILE A 710 2.50 11.23 -41.17
C ILE A 710 3.19 10.39 -42.24
N GLN A 711 2.83 10.56 -43.53
CA GLN A 711 3.44 9.84 -44.65
C GLN A 711 4.92 10.23 -44.84
N ASN A 712 5.27 11.47 -44.54
CA ASN A 712 6.65 11.97 -44.60
C ASN A 712 7.48 11.69 -43.33
N GLY A 713 6.88 11.08 -42.29
CA GLY A 713 7.53 10.80 -41.01
C GLY A 713 7.75 12.04 -40.13
N GLU A 714 7.03 13.14 -40.41
CA GLU A 714 7.07 14.37 -39.63
C GLU A 714 6.12 14.24 -38.44
N LEU A 715 6.57 14.69 -37.26
CA LEU A 715 5.77 14.62 -36.03
C LEU A 715 4.93 15.88 -35.78
N TYR A 716 5.20 16.98 -36.50
CA TYR A 716 4.59 18.28 -36.23
C TYR A 716 4.36 19.08 -37.51
N SER A 717 3.26 19.82 -37.56
CA SER A 717 2.97 20.81 -38.58
C SER A 717 2.17 21.98 -38.00
N GLU A 718 2.26 23.15 -38.66
CA GLU A 718 1.51 24.34 -38.28
C GLU A 718 0.81 24.96 -39.47
N THR A 719 -0.44 25.41 -39.29
CA THR A 719 -1.25 25.99 -40.36
C THR A 719 -2.08 27.17 -39.87
N GLY A 720 -2.30 28.17 -40.75
CA GLY A 720 -3.09 29.36 -40.42
C GLY A 720 -2.40 30.40 -39.52
N TRP A 721 -1.13 30.18 -39.16
CA TRP A 721 -0.30 31.17 -38.47
C TRP A 721 0.20 32.25 -39.44
N PRO A 722 0.29 33.52 -39.02
CA PRO A 722 0.91 34.56 -39.84
C PRO A 722 2.41 34.25 -40.03
N ALA A 723 2.91 34.44 -41.25
CA ALA A 723 4.30 34.21 -41.63
C ALA A 723 5.29 35.18 -40.97
#